data_AF-A0A7S3L0I4-F1
#
_entry.id   AF-A0A7S3L0I4-F1
#
_cell.length_a   1.000
_cell.length_b   1.000
_cell.length_c   1.000
_cell.angle_alpha   90.00
_cell.angle_beta   90.00
_cell.angle_gamma   90.00
#
_symmetry.space_group_name_H-M   'P 1'
#
loop_
_entity.id
_entity.type
_entity.pdbx_description
1 polymer ?
#
loop_
_entity_poly.entity_id
_entity_poly.type
_entity_poly.pdbx_seq_one_letter_code
_entity_poly.pdbx_strand_id
1 'polypeptide(L)'
;MNKKHYIFARRGALGLLIFSFVGIIWTLVAKKDSSEVSAHKAFDTLDQDVPTSSTPPVIPLPTDWMDYPPGPYIGADANTEMIILPTLPVPDSLNAPRTNCPWDDSTLVDWDPPTRPYQDATLPANARLIMRRAPSVELGILTIPETSELVLLDVPMELFVQGMVVAGTLTLGSESCPMLNKVVITLFGERPDNVRYQSVSPSYKGIHVPTGGDLQLHGKTYFPTWTRLARTVDPKRGDSPNVLFLQEEVNWEPGQQIVVITSAIKDSRDWHQNEIRTIESVYTASNHPEVAAVVTVTEPLEYRHVGHASYQTEVGLLTRNIVIQGAADDSEPSDPDPLNCTIDPGQLYYLGYDKTMGAPCPYTETTGYGGHILVEGEAQVEGVELVRMGQTNVQERYPFQFRMLGDNCPHCYIRRSSVHRSYYRGIVLEGTNVTTVTENVAYDVIGYCYMLKDGVEENNTISFNLGAHIHWLGPEPSGGVGRDIPTYVEEEKLAFPPDTSASAFFLPNAWNTVVGNVAVGGWAGFHSPNMKTPLNSFREWDWSPSTRPALLWDGNTAHSTAFWQKESSAFYVGGFIEYDNNGRIECGPGNASKRDTCETRKLSGDCKPYEFASFRITNTKVFLATVYVWYSHTGRFDIVGLEAHDTGSMQKQSDNRFWMDQILHVCRSGEQLELPDEFNTEEWTGSSMYFQTEGYKYIISNSIFRNCGVRDDKYNQYDNSPTRGCPADGSNTGCKAGSAVFYFTSFKDNLLPEINEATTNITYENCGRRFMSTYEEYETNMAMRECWIDADGSTSGLGEPTFIVSGTNRSKAWWRADDEAVLEPQRPLYFIKKNDGPKRSLAHVRMRWDDSVHLQDGQAYDERYCYQKALNCPEQGVLRHLGKFFTPDSSDYSTFGLPITPVGKVTGLSGGYGWLLEFNRYGAPKELTLDRMEIDPDSVLMVTIKYPRGTTFNIRANARICLESRGYICTEVFEQTDNIDDVRTFGNKYYIHSNGFLTLRLIQTSARFVGYDADGDGQGEWVIPGWDTPGKDQYEFALERFERAGVRLPQFPYDAKLTIEANCAGSGMYCSGDLASYDPDVCPSGYTQVGYDRCCRNGTKDCKYPDDGSLNFR
;
A
#
# COMPACT_ATOMS: atom_id res chain seq x y z
N MET A 1 47.30 40.50 -21.92
CA MET A 1 48.55 40.40 -22.70
C MET A 1 48.45 39.21 -23.64
N ASN A 2 48.57 39.44 -24.96
CA ASN A 2 49.03 38.55 -26.06
C ASN A 2 48.54 37.09 -26.14
N LYS A 3 48.14 36.49 -27.29
CA LYS A 3 47.93 36.85 -28.72
C LYS A 3 47.72 35.47 -29.41
N LYS A 4 46.68 35.15 -30.21
CA LYS A 4 46.56 35.27 -31.69
C LYS A 4 45.41 34.32 -32.12
N HIS A 5 44.32 34.78 -32.74
CA HIS A 5 44.08 35.01 -34.19
C HIS A 5 43.77 33.75 -35.02
N TYR A 6 42.54 33.66 -35.54
CA TYR A 6 42.24 33.57 -36.99
C TYR A 6 40.88 34.25 -37.30
N ILE A 7 40.79 34.86 -38.48
CA ILE A 7 39.85 35.91 -38.92
C ILE A 7 39.06 35.43 -40.17
N PHE A 8 37.92 36.09 -40.41
CA PHE A 8 37.20 36.39 -41.68
C PHE A 8 35.97 35.49 -41.97
N ALA A 9 34.77 35.99 -42.34
CA ALA A 9 34.30 37.36 -42.61
C ALA A 9 32.76 37.40 -42.74
N ARG A 10 32.15 38.53 -42.32
CA ARG A 10 31.14 39.38 -43.02
C ARG A 10 29.85 38.74 -43.58
N ARG A 11 28.65 39.32 -43.53
CA ARG A 11 28.02 40.65 -43.30
C ARG A 11 26.50 40.33 -43.18
N GLY A 12 25.60 41.07 -42.54
CA GLY A 12 25.49 42.52 -42.42
C GLY A 12 24.23 42.91 -41.62
N ALA A 13 24.49 43.71 -40.59
CA ALA A 13 23.82 44.92 -40.12
C ALA A 13 22.36 45.29 -40.46
N LEU A 14 21.70 45.73 -39.38
CA LEU A 14 20.94 46.99 -39.17
C LEU A 14 19.47 47.08 -39.60
N GLY A 15 18.63 47.56 -38.66
CA GLY A 15 17.47 48.39 -39.00
C GLY A 15 16.35 48.49 -37.96
N LEU A 16 16.59 49.25 -36.89
CA LEU A 16 15.59 49.79 -35.97
C LEU A 16 14.59 50.76 -36.68
N LEU A 17 13.34 50.84 -36.18
CA LEU A 17 12.53 52.04 -35.84
C LEU A 17 11.03 52.01 -36.24
N ILE A 18 10.17 51.94 -35.19
CA ILE A 18 9.08 52.87 -34.80
C ILE A 18 8.44 53.74 -35.91
N PHE A 19 7.10 53.66 -36.09
CA PHE A 19 6.13 54.76 -35.85
C PHE A 19 4.66 54.36 -36.13
N SER A 20 3.79 54.98 -35.33
CA SER A 20 2.33 54.94 -35.19
C SER A 20 1.49 55.20 -36.46
N PHE A 21 0.17 54.93 -36.43
CA PHE A 21 -0.88 55.97 -36.58
C PHE A 21 -2.33 55.45 -36.45
N VAL A 22 -3.20 56.39 -36.09
CA VAL A 22 -4.62 56.37 -35.67
C VAL A 22 -5.59 56.68 -36.85
N GLY A 23 -6.87 56.26 -36.76
CA GLY A 23 -8.04 56.85 -37.47
C GLY A 23 -9.30 55.99 -37.29
N ILE A 24 -10.36 56.33 -36.53
CA ILE A 24 -11.41 57.40 -36.56
C ILE A 24 -12.59 57.16 -37.55
N ILE A 25 -13.69 56.63 -37.00
CA ILE A 25 -15.16 56.93 -37.00
C ILE A 25 -15.91 57.73 -38.13
N TRP A 26 -17.20 57.35 -38.31
CA TRP A 26 -18.45 58.05 -38.77
C TRP A 26 -18.89 57.80 -40.26
N THR A 27 -20.14 57.50 -40.69
CA THR A 27 -21.47 58.09 -40.36
C THR A 27 -22.69 57.37 -41.03
N LEU A 28 -23.82 57.24 -40.29
CA LEU A 28 -25.29 57.36 -40.54
C LEU A 28 -26.05 57.03 -41.89
N VAL A 29 -27.31 56.52 -41.79
CA VAL A 29 -28.62 57.25 -41.88
C VAL A 29 -29.87 56.33 -42.17
N ALA A 30 -30.86 56.42 -41.25
CA ALA A 30 -32.36 56.41 -41.34
C ALA A 30 -33.22 55.24 -41.89
N LYS A 31 -34.24 54.87 -41.09
CA LYS A 31 -35.64 55.33 -41.29
C LYS A 31 -36.52 55.20 -40.02
N LYS A 32 -37.63 55.91 -40.05
CA LYS A 32 -38.46 56.53 -39.00
C LYS A 32 -39.87 55.91 -39.08
N ASP A 33 -40.57 55.74 -37.96
CA ASP A 33 -41.93 56.28 -37.77
C ASP A 33 -42.49 56.05 -36.35
N SER A 34 -43.45 56.90 -36.03
CA SER A 34 -43.84 57.46 -34.74
C SER A 34 -45.29 57.16 -34.39
N SER A 35 -45.63 57.15 -33.09
CA SER A 35 -46.89 57.75 -32.59
C SER A 35 -46.82 58.03 -31.09
N GLU A 36 -46.94 59.32 -30.75
CA GLU A 36 -47.16 59.89 -29.41
C GLU A 36 -48.57 59.58 -28.87
N VAL A 37 -48.78 59.72 -27.55
CA VAL A 37 -49.67 60.75 -26.94
C VAL A 37 -49.78 60.62 -25.41
N SER A 38 -49.48 61.75 -24.76
CA SER A 38 -49.94 62.32 -23.47
C SER A 38 -49.52 61.77 -22.11
N ALA A 39 -48.94 62.68 -21.34
CA ALA A 39 -48.68 62.67 -19.91
C ALA A 39 -49.82 63.36 -19.11
N HIS A 40 -50.04 62.95 -17.84
CA HIS A 40 -49.92 63.80 -16.63
C HIS A 40 -50.69 63.27 -15.38
N LYS A 41 -50.01 63.41 -14.22
CA LYS A 41 -50.45 63.44 -12.80
C LYS A 41 -50.73 62.07 -12.13
N ALA A 42 -50.28 61.77 -10.91
CA ALA A 42 -49.65 62.54 -9.84
C ALA A 42 -48.90 61.61 -8.86
N PHE A 43 -48.10 62.27 -8.01
CA PHE A 43 -47.18 61.83 -6.96
C PHE A 43 -47.72 60.87 -5.87
N ASP A 44 -46.74 60.26 -5.19
CA ASP A 44 -46.72 59.64 -3.85
C ASP A 44 -47.15 58.17 -3.75
N THR A 45 -46.16 57.25 -3.71
CA THR A 45 -45.61 56.66 -2.47
C THR A 45 -44.43 55.75 -2.84
N LEU A 46 -43.24 56.07 -2.33
CA LEU A 46 -42.09 55.17 -2.25
C LEU A 46 -42.37 54.16 -1.14
N ASP A 47 -42.54 52.89 -1.51
CA ASP A 47 -42.28 51.77 -0.60
C ASP A 47 -41.50 50.69 -1.35
N GLN A 48 -40.59 50.08 -0.61
CA GLN A 48 -39.50 49.24 -1.06
C GLN A 48 -40.00 47.88 -1.58
N ASP A 49 -39.56 47.50 -2.78
CA ASP A 49 -39.44 46.09 -3.17
C ASP A 49 -37.97 45.84 -3.54
N VAL A 50 -37.27 45.22 -2.59
CA VAL A 50 -35.96 44.60 -2.80
C VAL A 50 -36.19 43.32 -3.62
N PRO A 51 -35.42 43.05 -4.69
CA PRO A 51 -35.58 41.81 -5.44
C PRO A 51 -35.19 40.63 -4.55
N THR A 52 -36.12 39.70 -4.37
CA THR A 52 -35.84 38.38 -3.81
C THR A 52 -34.83 37.67 -4.69
N SER A 53 -33.69 37.34 -4.09
CA SER A 53 -32.69 36.38 -4.54
C SER A 53 -33.34 35.13 -5.19
N SER A 54 -33.31 35.07 -6.51
CA SER A 54 -33.52 33.83 -7.27
C SER A 54 -32.14 33.24 -7.55
N THR A 55 -31.92 32.01 -7.07
CA THR A 55 -30.85 31.11 -7.50
C THR A 55 -30.65 31.16 -9.02
N PRO A 56 -29.41 31.11 -9.56
CA PRO A 56 -29.26 30.83 -10.98
C PRO A 56 -29.82 29.43 -11.23
N PRO A 57 -30.69 29.25 -12.24
CA PRO A 57 -31.23 27.94 -12.55
C PRO A 57 -30.10 27.07 -13.09
N VAL A 58 -30.03 25.83 -12.62
CA VAL A 58 -29.39 24.74 -13.34
C VAL A 58 -29.97 24.74 -14.75
N ILE A 59 -29.15 25.04 -15.74
CA ILE A 59 -29.61 25.19 -17.12
C ILE A 59 -29.75 23.78 -17.69
N PRO A 60 -30.96 23.34 -18.09
CA PRO A 60 -31.09 22.08 -18.80
C PRO A 60 -30.24 22.17 -20.07
N LEU A 61 -29.55 21.09 -20.43
CA LEU A 61 -28.77 21.03 -21.67
C LEU A 61 -29.60 21.62 -22.83
N PRO A 62 -29.06 22.57 -23.60
CA PRO A 62 -29.78 23.18 -24.71
C PRO A 62 -30.32 22.09 -25.65
N THR A 63 -31.56 22.24 -26.14
CA THR A 63 -32.18 21.24 -27.01
C THR A 63 -31.42 20.99 -28.32
N ASP A 64 -30.56 21.92 -28.72
CA ASP A 64 -29.65 21.88 -29.86
C ASP A 64 -28.31 21.17 -29.59
N TRP A 65 -27.98 20.87 -28.32
CA TRP A 65 -26.87 19.99 -27.91
C TRP A 65 -27.23 18.50 -28.04
N MET A 66 -27.96 18.14 -29.09
CA MET A 66 -28.70 16.87 -29.13
C MET A 66 -27.82 15.63 -29.38
N ASP A 67 -26.54 15.79 -29.71
CA ASP A 67 -25.66 14.67 -30.06
C ASP A 67 -24.45 14.59 -29.10
N TYR A 68 -24.57 13.76 -28.07
CA TYR A 68 -23.42 13.28 -27.30
C TYR A 68 -22.43 12.61 -28.26
N PRO A 69 -21.12 12.95 -28.20
CA PRO A 69 -20.15 12.34 -29.10
C PRO A 69 -20.11 10.82 -28.91
N PRO A 70 -19.93 10.03 -29.98
CA PRO A 70 -19.75 8.59 -29.85
C PRO A 70 -18.57 8.26 -28.93
N GLY A 71 -18.74 7.28 -28.08
CA GLY A 71 -17.66 6.78 -27.23
C GLY A 71 -18.22 6.01 -26.03
N PRO A 72 -17.39 5.20 -25.36
CA PRO A 72 -17.81 4.61 -24.12
C PRO A 72 -17.99 5.72 -23.08
N TYR A 73 -19.15 5.73 -22.44
CA TYR A 73 -19.42 6.50 -21.24
C TYR A 73 -19.45 5.54 -20.05
N ILE A 74 -19.10 6.06 -18.87
CA ILE A 74 -19.08 5.30 -17.63
C ILE A 74 -19.72 6.10 -16.51
N GLY A 75 -20.81 5.57 -15.96
CA GLY A 75 -21.51 6.13 -14.82
C GLY A 75 -20.83 5.78 -13.50
N ALA A 76 -21.25 6.44 -12.42
CA ALA A 76 -20.70 6.24 -11.08
C ALA A 76 -20.86 4.79 -10.57
N ASP A 77 -21.92 4.10 -10.98
CA ASP A 77 -22.24 2.72 -10.63
C ASP A 77 -21.39 1.67 -11.35
N ALA A 78 -20.75 2.06 -12.47
CA ALA A 78 -19.89 1.21 -13.27
C ALA A 78 -18.40 1.52 -13.08
N ASN A 79 -18.04 2.33 -12.07
CA ASN A 79 -16.68 2.76 -11.77
C ASN A 79 -15.71 1.61 -11.52
N THR A 80 -16.20 0.44 -11.14
CA THR A 80 -15.39 -0.71 -10.77
C THR A 80 -16.06 -1.98 -11.30
N GLU A 81 -15.25 -2.99 -11.60
CA GLU A 81 -15.75 -4.29 -12.06
C GLU A 81 -16.01 -5.25 -10.90
N MET A 82 -15.21 -5.17 -9.84
CA MET A 82 -15.22 -6.17 -8.75
C MET A 82 -15.49 -5.56 -7.37
N ILE A 83 -14.95 -4.37 -7.10
CA ILE A 83 -15.03 -3.73 -5.79
C ILE A 83 -16.21 -2.75 -5.72
N ILE A 84 -16.51 -2.25 -4.52
CA ILE A 84 -17.51 -1.20 -4.32
C ILE A 84 -16.81 0.03 -3.76
N LEU A 85 -16.74 1.10 -4.57
CA LEU A 85 -16.29 2.39 -4.05
C LEU A 85 -17.46 3.07 -3.31
N PRO A 86 -17.22 3.61 -2.10
CA PRO A 86 -18.24 4.30 -1.34
C PRO A 86 -18.66 5.57 -2.08
N THR A 87 -19.96 5.86 -2.05
CA THR A 87 -20.55 7.07 -2.62
C THR A 87 -20.99 8.00 -1.50
N LEU A 88 -20.83 9.30 -1.69
CA LEU A 88 -21.35 10.30 -0.76
C LEU A 88 -22.85 10.50 -0.95
N PRO A 89 -23.64 10.57 0.13
CA PRO A 89 -25.01 11.02 0.03
C PRO A 89 -25.05 12.52 -0.27
N VAL A 90 -26.00 12.94 -1.11
CA VAL A 90 -26.27 14.36 -1.35
C VAL A 90 -26.65 15.03 -0.02
N PRO A 91 -26.01 16.15 0.38
CA PRO A 91 -26.33 16.81 1.64
C PRO A 91 -27.77 17.36 1.64
N ASP A 92 -28.52 17.11 2.71
CA ASP A 92 -29.87 17.65 2.90
C ASP A 92 -29.91 19.19 2.85
N SER A 93 -28.78 19.84 3.20
CA SER A 93 -28.63 21.29 3.25
C SER A 93 -28.46 21.96 1.88
N LEU A 94 -28.18 21.22 0.80
CA LEU A 94 -27.76 21.79 -0.49
C LEU A 94 -28.76 22.81 -1.07
N ASN A 95 -30.06 22.60 -0.81
CA ASN A 95 -31.15 23.47 -1.25
C ASN A 95 -32.00 23.99 -0.07
N ALA A 96 -31.53 23.85 1.17
CA ALA A 96 -32.28 24.30 2.33
C ALA A 96 -32.33 25.85 2.38
N PRO A 97 -33.47 26.47 2.70
CA PRO A 97 -33.53 27.91 2.90
C PRO A 97 -32.66 28.32 4.09
N ARG A 98 -31.94 29.43 3.95
CA ARG A 98 -31.12 29.97 5.05
C ARG A 98 -32.00 30.31 6.24
N THR A 99 -31.60 29.87 7.42
CA THR A 99 -32.31 30.13 8.69
C THR A 99 -31.33 30.51 9.79
N ASN A 100 -31.77 31.35 10.73
CA ASN A 100 -30.99 31.80 11.89
C ASN A 100 -29.61 32.37 11.52
N CYS A 101 -29.58 33.29 10.54
CA CYS A 101 -28.34 33.88 10.08
C CYS A 101 -27.65 34.67 11.22
N PRO A 102 -26.35 34.41 11.49
CA PRO A 102 -25.66 35.04 12.62
C PRO A 102 -25.70 36.57 12.60
N TRP A 103 -25.62 37.18 11.40
CA TRP A 103 -25.62 38.63 11.22
C TRP A 103 -26.99 39.31 11.38
N ASP A 104 -28.09 38.55 11.49
CA ASP A 104 -29.44 39.09 11.71
C ASP A 104 -29.77 39.28 13.19
N ASP A 105 -28.86 38.90 14.09
CA ASP A 105 -29.03 39.08 15.53
C ASP A 105 -29.08 40.57 15.92
N SER A 106 -30.24 41.00 16.42
CA SER A 106 -30.50 42.38 16.83
C SER A 106 -29.61 42.91 17.98
N THR A 107 -28.86 42.03 18.66
CA THR A 107 -27.94 42.40 19.76
C THR A 107 -26.55 42.78 19.26
N LEU A 108 -26.25 42.58 17.97
CA LEU A 108 -24.96 42.94 17.38
C LEU A 108 -24.79 44.47 17.29
N VAL A 109 -23.60 44.94 17.67
CA VAL A 109 -23.20 46.35 17.57
C VAL A 109 -22.21 46.52 16.43
N ASP A 110 -22.31 47.60 15.66
CA ASP A 110 -21.38 47.85 14.55
C ASP A 110 -19.93 47.98 15.06
N TRP A 111 -19.01 47.26 14.41
CA TRP A 111 -17.58 47.42 14.65
C TRP A 111 -17.02 48.63 13.89
N ASP A 112 -16.32 49.52 14.61
CA ASP A 112 -15.60 50.66 14.03
C ASP A 112 -14.09 50.33 13.94
N PRO A 113 -13.58 49.98 12.75
CA PRO A 113 -12.19 49.56 12.60
C PRO A 113 -11.20 50.75 12.62
N PRO A 114 -9.93 50.51 12.99
CA PRO A 114 -8.89 51.52 12.85
C PRO A 114 -8.72 52.00 11.41
N THR A 115 -8.39 53.29 11.25
CA THR A 115 -8.19 53.91 9.93
C THR A 115 -6.71 54.13 9.57
N ARG A 116 -5.77 53.75 10.44
CA ARG A 116 -4.33 53.88 10.19
C ARG A 116 -3.76 52.55 9.70
N PRO A 117 -2.97 52.53 8.61
CA PRO A 117 -2.31 51.32 8.15
C PRO A 117 -1.42 50.69 9.23
N TYR A 118 -1.37 49.36 9.24
CA TYR A 118 -0.56 48.51 10.13
C TYR A 118 -0.87 48.69 11.63
N GLN A 119 -2.01 49.30 11.97
CA GLN A 119 -2.42 49.45 13.36
C GLN A 119 -3.09 48.17 13.86
N ASP A 120 -2.63 47.65 15.00
CA ASP A 120 -3.30 46.56 15.70
C ASP A 120 -4.72 46.97 16.13
N ALA A 121 -5.65 46.03 16.05
CA ALA A 121 -7.05 46.24 16.37
C ALA A 121 -7.51 45.21 17.41
N THR A 122 -7.90 45.66 18.61
CA THR A 122 -8.48 44.78 19.63
C THR A 122 -9.94 45.14 19.85
N LEU A 123 -10.83 44.14 19.76
CA LEU A 123 -12.25 44.34 20.04
C LEU A 123 -12.48 44.66 21.53
N PRO A 124 -13.46 45.49 21.88
CA PRO A 124 -13.93 45.66 23.26
C PRO A 124 -14.31 44.31 23.88
N ALA A 125 -13.98 44.12 25.16
CA ALA A 125 -14.40 42.93 25.92
C ALA A 125 -15.91 42.90 26.13
N ASN A 126 -16.50 41.70 26.23
CA ASN A 126 -17.94 41.47 26.40
C ASN A 126 -18.80 42.10 25.29
N ALA A 127 -18.28 42.15 24.07
CA ALA A 127 -18.96 42.78 22.94
C ALA A 127 -19.25 41.77 21.83
N ARG A 128 -20.46 41.80 21.31
CA ARG A 128 -20.85 41.08 20.09
C ARG A 128 -20.94 42.09 18.96
N LEU A 129 -20.03 41.99 18.01
CA LEU A 129 -19.79 43.01 17.01
C LEU A 129 -20.05 42.49 15.61
N ILE A 130 -20.55 43.37 14.74
CA ILE A 130 -20.75 43.07 13.32
C ILE A 130 -19.83 43.93 12.44
N MET A 131 -19.09 43.26 11.56
CA MET A 131 -18.34 43.91 10.48
C MET A 131 -19.24 44.03 9.25
N ARG A 132 -19.73 45.25 9.00
CA ARG A 132 -20.57 45.53 7.81
C ARG A 132 -19.77 45.91 6.58
N ARG A 133 -18.52 46.34 6.76
CA ARG A 133 -17.57 46.74 5.70
C ARG A 133 -16.16 46.44 6.18
N ALA A 134 -15.28 46.04 5.26
CA ALA A 134 -13.87 45.91 5.56
C ALA A 134 -13.22 47.28 5.86
N PRO A 135 -12.18 47.31 6.72
CA PRO A 135 -11.30 48.47 6.86
C PRO A 135 -10.71 48.88 5.50
N SER A 136 -10.54 50.19 5.25
CA SER A 136 -9.94 50.70 4.01
C SER A 136 -8.41 50.68 4.01
N VAL A 137 -7.79 50.07 5.02
CA VAL A 137 -6.35 50.00 5.25
C VAL A 137 -5.98 48.58 5.66
N GLU A 138 -4.73 48.20 5.42
CA GLU A 138 -4.17 46.99 6.03
C GLU A 138 -4.08 47.18 7.55
N LEU A 139 -4.62 46.25 8.32
CA LEU A 139 -4.47 46.24 9.78
C LEU A 139 -3.22 45.47 10.20
N GLY A 140 -2.73 45.75 11.40
CA GLY A 140 -1.76 44.88 12.07
C GLY A 140 -2.42 43.57 12.51
N ILE A 141 -2.32 43.23 13.80
CA ILE A 141 -3.00 42.07 14.37
C ILE A 141 -4.43 42.44 14.80
N LEU A 142 -5.41 41.70 14.28
CA LEU A 142 -6.81 41.77 14.72
C LEU A 142 -7.08 40.78 15.86
N THR A 143 -7.35 41.27 17.06
CA THR A 143 -7.60 40.47 18.27
C THR A 143 -9.08 40.49 18.65
N ILE A 144 -9.68 39.31 18.73
CA ILE A 144 -11.01 39.04 19.26
C ILE A 144 -10.83 38.43 20.67
N PRO A 145 -11.10 39.18 21.75
CA PRO A 145 -10.93 38.66 23.12
C PRO A 145 -11.90 37.54 23.48
N GLU A 146 -11.55 36.72 24.50
CA GLU A 146 -12.34 35.57 25.01
C GLU A 146 -13.83 35.82 25.25
N THR A 147 -14.21 37.06 25.56
CA THR A 147 -15.59 37.44 25.89
C THR A 147 -16.33 38.09 24.73
N SER A 148 -15.74 38.10 23.54
CA SER A 148 -16.23 38.87 22.41
C SER A 148 -16.46 38.00 21.18
N GLU A 149 -17.40 38.42 20.35
CA GLU A 149 -17.72 37.77 19.08
C GLU A 149 -17.60 38.80 17.96
N LEU A 150 -16.98 38.42 16.85
CA LEU A 150 -16.98 39.17 15.60
C LEU A 150 -17.75 38.41 14.53
N VAL A 151 -18.89 38.96 14.12
CA VAL A 151 -19.72 38.43 13.04
C VAL A 151 -19.47 39.24 11.77
N LEU A 152 -19.24 38.59 10.63
CA LEU A 152 -19.18 39.27 9.34
C LEU A 152 -20.55 39.28 8.68
N LEU A 153 -20.94 40.43 8.13
CA LEU A 153 -22.13 40.55 7.30
C LEU A 153 -21.89 39.85 5.95
N ASP A 154 -22.89 39.13 5.44
CA ASP A 154 -22.85 38.50 4.12
C ASP A 154 -22.95 39.53 2.98
N VAL A 155 -21.83 40.20 2.72
CA VAL A 155 -21.60 41.14 1.62
C VAL A 155 -20.19 40.90 1.05
N PRO A 156 -19.93 41.30 -0.22
CA PRO A 156 -18.57 41.24 -0.76
C PRO A 156 -17.59 42.00 0.13
N MET A 157 -16.51 41.33 0.55
CA MET A 157 -15.56 41.89 1.52
C MET A 157 -14.13 41.44 1.25
N GLU A 158 -13.18 42.38 1.36
CA GLU A 158 -11.74 42.10 1.29
C GLU A 158 -11.07 42.69 2.53
N LEU A 159 -10.56 41.82 3.40
CA LEU A 159 -9.90 42.15 4.64
C LEU A 159 -8.39 41.93 4.50
N PHE A 160 -7.61 42.99 4.71
CA PHE A 160 -6.15 42.97 4.67
C PHE A 160 -5.61 43.08 6.11
N VAL A 161 -4.92 42.05 6.59
CA VAL A 161 -4.39 42.00 7.97
C VAL A 161 -3.01 41.37 7.99
N GLN A 162 -2.16 41.76 8.94
CA GLN A 162 -0.93 41.02 9.23
C GLN A 162 -1.21 39.72 9.98
N GLY A 163 -2.37 39.60 10.62
CA GLY A 163 -2.71 38.42 11.39
C GLY A 163 -3.94 38.57 12.27
N MET A 164 -4.36 37.46 12.88
CA MET A 164 -5.54 37.42 13.75
C MET A 164 -5.31 36.55 15.00
N VAL A 165 -5.88 37.00 16.12
CA VAL A 165 -6.04 36.20 17.34
C VAL A 165 -7.53 36.08 17.62
N VAL A 166 -8.04 34.85 17.62
CA VAL A 166 -9.46 34.53 17.85
C VAL A 166 -9.59 33.85 19.20
N ALA A 167 -9.47 34.62 20.29
CA ALA A 167 -9.62 34.09 21.65
C ALA A 167 -11.09 33.97 22.07
N GLY A 168 -11.97 34.79 21.50
CA GLY A 168 -13.43 34.63 21.56
C GLY A 168 -13.93 33.91 20.31
N THR A 169 -14.96 34.45 19.65
CA THR A 169 -15.58 33.82 18.46
C THR A 169 -15.42 34.66 17.20
N LEU A 170 -14.98 34.05 16.10
CA LEU A 170 -15.07 34.62 14.76
C LEU A 170 -16.12 33.88 13.94
N THR A 171 -17.17 34.58 13.50
CA THR A 171 -18.32 33.99 12.82
C THR A 171 -18.48 34.52 11.40
N LEU A 172 -18.23 33.67 10.41
CA LEU A 172 -18.54 33.87 8.99
C LEU A 172 -19.61 32.85 8.57
N GLY A 173 -20.87 33.17 8.83
CA GLY A 173 -21.99 32.27 8.58
C GLY A 173 -22.09 31.11 9.57
N SER A 174 -23.09 30.26 9.36
CA SER A 174 -23.36 29.04 10.14
C SER A 174 -23.77 27.88 9.21
N GLU A 175 -23.82 26.65 9.71
CA GLU A 175 -24.33 25.50 8.95
C GLU A 175 -25.73 25.74 8.36
N SER A 176 -26.61 26.44 9.08
CA SER A 176 -27.97 26.76 8.62
C SER A 176 -28.08 28.05 7.82
N CYS A 177 -27.04 28.88 7.80
CA CYS A 177 -26.99 30.11 7.03
C CYS A 177 -25.55 30.39 6.55
N PRO A 178 -25.11 29.71 5.48
CA PRO A 178 -23.79 29.95 4.91
C PRO A 178 -23.68 31.32 4.25
N MET A 179 -22.45 31.83 4.21
CA MET A 179 -22.08 33.02 3.43
C MET A 179 -22.31 32.72 1.94
N LEU A 180 -22.95 33.62 1.21
CA LEU A 180 -23.17 33.47 -0.24
C LEU A 180 -22.32 34.45 -1.06
N ASN A 181 -21.93 35.58 -0.46
CA ASN A 181 -21.04 36.55 -1.08
C ASN A 181 -19.57 36.17 -0.87
N LYS A 182 -18.70 36.76 -1.69
CA LYS A 182 -17.27 36.52 -1.62
C LYS A 182 -16.62 37.31 -0.48
N VAL A 183 -15.93 36.62 0.41
CA VAL A 183 -15.12 37.21 1.50
C VAL A 183 -13.68 36.74 1.34
N VAL A 184 -12.75 37.68 1.25
CA VAL A 184 -11.32 37.40 1.10
C VAL A 184 -10.57 37.95 2.31
N ILE A 185 -9.83 37.11 3.02
CA ILE A 185 -8.90 37.50 4.08
C ILE A 185 -7.49 37.30 3.55
N THR A 186 -6.73 38.38 3.42
CA THR A 186 -5.34 38.34 2.95
C THR A 186 -4.40 38.62 4.11
N LEU A 187 -3.49 37.68 4.35
CA LEU A 187 -2.50 37.68 5.43
C LEU A 187 -1.14 38.20 4.92
N PHE A 188 -0.67 39.30 5.49
CA PHE A 188 0.62 39.93 5.16
C PHE A 188 1.69 39.60 6.21
N GLY A 189 2.93 39.49 5.76
CA GLY A 189 4.10 39.30 6.62
C GLY A 189 5.31 38.82 5.83
N GLU A 190 6.40 39.57 5.88
CA GLU A 190 7.66 39.13 5.28
C GLU A 190 8.25 37.96 6.06
N ARG A 191 8.97 37.06 5.36
CA ARG A 191 9.70 35.96 5.99
C ARG A 191 10.84 36.53 6.86
N PRO A 192 10.88 36.25 8.18
CA PRO A 192 12.01 36.65 9.01
C PRO A 192 13.33 35.98 8.61
N ASP A 193 14.45 36.68 8.80
CA ASP A 193 15.81 36.17 8.45
C ASP A 193 16.15 34.83 9.12
N ASN A 194 15.65 34.56 10.34
CA ASN A 194 15.93 33.35 11.12
C ASN A 194 14.64 32.68 11.64
N VAL A 195 13.74 32.35 10.73
CA VAL A 195 12.41 31.74 11.00
C VAL A 195 12.43 30.54 11.95
N ARG A 196 13.49 29.71 11.98
CA ARG A 196 13.56 28.51 12.84
C ARG A 196 13.89 28.83 14.31
N TYR A 197 14.61 29.92 14.57
CA TYR A 197 15.14 30.27 15.89
C TYR A 197 14.47 31.50 16.50
N GLN A 198 13.76 32.28 15.69
CA GLN A 198 12.92 33.37 16.18
C GLN A 198 11.54 32.81 16.55
N SER A 199 11.14 32.99 17.81
CA SER A 199 9.78 32.72 18.26
C SER A 199 8.82 33.72 17.63
N VAL A 200 8.41 33.46 16.40
CA VAL A 200 7.38 34.24 15.69
C VAL A 200 6.02 33.83 16.23
N SER A 201 5.23 34.82 16.67
CA SER A 201 3.88 34.58 17.18
C SER A 201 3.06 33.74 16.19
N PRO A 202 2.24 32.78 16.63
CA PRO A 202 1.29 32.07 15.75
C PRO A 202 0.28 33.01 15.08
N SER A 203 0.09 34.22 15.60
CA SER A 203 -0.76 35.23 14.97
C SER A 203 -0.08 35.95 13.81
N TYR A 204 1.24 35.90 13.67
CA TYR A 204 1.95 36.62 12.61
C TYR A 204 1.80 35.91 11.27
N LYS A 205 1.28 36.61 10.27
CA LYS A 205 0.86 36.04 8.98
C LYS A 205 0.01 34.78 9.17
N GLY A 206 -0.90 34.84 10.14
CA GLY A 206 -1.68 33.68 10.56
C GLY A 206 -2.95 34.03 11.32
N ILE A 207 -3.82 33.04 11.43
CA ILE A 207 -5.00 33.07 12.28
C ILE A 207 -4.73 32.07 13.42
N HIS A 208 -4.56 32.59 14.63
CA HIS A 208 -4.40 31.77 15.82
C HIS A 208 -5.69 31.75 16.62
N VAL A 209 -6.24 30.55 16.82
CA VAL A 209 -7.40 30.27 17.67
C VAL A 209 -6.86 29.61 18.94
N PRO A 210 -6.48 30.35 19.99
CA PRO A 210 -6.01 29.77 21.24
C PRO A 210 -7.11 28.96 21.93
N THR A 211 -6.73 28.17 22.96
CA THR A 211 -7.68 27.44 23.80
C THR A 211 -8.79 28.35 24.34
N GLY A 212 -10.04 27.92 24.17
CA GLY A 212 -11.24 28.68 24.51
C GLY A 212 -11.79 29.55 23.37
N GLY A 213 -11.00 29.77 22.32
CA GLY A 213 -11.43 30.42 21.08
C GLY A 213 -12.27 29.50 20.18
N ASP A 214 -13.07 30.11 19.33
CA ASP A 214 -14.02 29.45 18.44
C ASP A 214 -14.00 30.06 17.03
N LEU A 215 -13.74 29.24 16.02
CA LEU A 215 -13.65 29.64 14.62
C LEU A 215 -14.77 28.99 13.79
N GLN A 216 -15.77 29.80 13.44
CA GLN A 216 -16.95 29.39 12.68
C GLN A 216 -16.89 29.95 11.25
N LEU A 217 -16.52 29.11 10.28
CA LEU A 217 -16.41 29.50 8.86
C LEU A 217 -17.33 28.63 8.00
N HIS A 218 -18.43 29.19 7.53
CA HIS A 218 -19.41 28.48 6.70
C HIS A 218 -19.65 29.23 5.39
N GLY A 219 -18.91 28.83 4.37
CA GLY A 219 -19.11 29.26 2.99
C GLY A 219 -20.26 28.53 2.32
N LYS A 220 -20.55 28.94 1.09
CA LYS A 220 -21.55 28.29 0.24
C LYS A 220 -21.16 26.83 0.00
N THR A 221 -22.11 25.93 0.22
CA THR A 221 -21.92 24.50 0.02
C THR A 221 -21.91 24.17 -1.48
N TYR A 222 -20.74 23.74 -1.98
CA TYR A 222 -20.61 23.10 -3.29
C TYR A 222 -20.51 21.59 -3.11
N PHE A 223 -21.28 20.83 -3.89
CA PHE A 223 -21.33 19.38 -3.79
C PHE A 223 -21.53 18.69 -5.16
N PRO A 224 -20.88 17.54 -5.38
CA PRO A 224 -19.67 17.13 -4.65
C PRO A 224 -18.54 18.13 -4.91
N THR A 225 -17.53 18.18 -4.04
CA THR A 225 -16.38 19.10 -4.21
C THR A 225 -15.40 18.64 -5.28
N TRP A 226 -15.45 17.36 -5.62
CA TRP A 226 -14.77 16.75 -6.74
C TRP A 226 -15.60 15.57 -7.23
N THR A 227 -15.47 15.21 -8.50
CA THR A 227 -16.11 14.04 -9.09
C THR A 227 -15.17 13.48 -10.17
N ARG A 228 -15.64 12.52 -10.98
CA ARG A 228 -14.86 11.88 -12.04
C ARG A 228 -15.43 12.16 -13.42
N LEU A 229 -14.58 12.02 -14.42
CA LEU A 229 -14.98 12.05 -15.82
C LEU A 229 -15.83 10.82 -16.16
N ALA A 230 -17.00 11.06 -16.72
CA ALA A 230 -17.87 10.03 -17.31
C ALA A 230 -17.41 9.59 -18.71
N ARG A 231 -16.49 10.34 -19.34
CA ARG A 231 -15.90 10.02 -20.64
C ARG A 231 -14.51 10.63 -20.76
N THR A 232 -13.65 9.91 -21.46
CA THR A 232 -12.33 10.43 -21.87
C THR A 232 -12.46 11.74 -22.65
N VAL A 233 -11.57 12.68 -22.38
CA VAL A 233 -11.34 13.89 -23.17
C VAL A 233 -9.95 13.78 -23.79
N ASP A 234 -9.86 13.65 -25.11
CA ASP A 234 -8.60 13.57 -25.84
C ASP A 234 -8.53 14.63 -26.97
N PRO A 235 -8.00 15.83 -26.67
CA PRO A 235 -7.84 16.90 -27.65
C PRO A 235 -7.06 16.46 -28.90
N LYS A 236 -6.09 15.56 -28.75
CA LYS A 236 -5.24 15.08 -29.85
C LYS A 236 -5.98 14.12 -30.79
N ARG A 237 -7.06 13.50 -30.34
CA ARG A 237 -7.95 12.65 -31.15
C ARG A 237 -9.20 13.35 -31.66
N GLY A 238 -9.29 14.68 -31.48
CA GLY A 238 -10.36 15.51 -32.03
C GLY A 238 -11.61 15.61 -31.15
N ASP A 239 -11.53 15.18 -29.88
CA ASP A 239 -12.56 15.54 -28.90
C ASP A 239 -12.59 17.06 -28.69
N SER A 240 -13.75 17.58 -28.28
CA SER A 240 -13.87 19.00 -27.93
C SER A 240 -13.05 19.29 -26.66
N PRO A 241 -11.97 20.08 -26.75
CA PRO A 241 -11.05 20.26 -25.62
C PRO A 241 -11.64 21.14 -24.50
N ASN A 242 -12.82 21.72 -24.72
CA ASN A 242 -13.49 22.61 -23.77
C ASN A 242 -14.66 21.97 -23.04
N VAL A 243 -14.93 20.67 -23.22
CA VAL A 243 -16.15 20.02 -22.69
C VAL A 243 -15.77 18.82 -21.81
N LEU A 244 -16.25 18.83 -20.58
CA LEU A 244 -16.09 17.76 -19.61
C LEU A 244 -17.46 17.10 -19.35
N PHE A 245 -17.51 15.77 -19.40
CA PHE A 245 -18.68 14.99 -19.00
C PHE A 245 -18.40 14.38 -17.63
N LEU A 246 -19.26 14.62 -16.65
CA LEU A 246 -19.06 14.23 -15.26
C LEU A 246 -20.04 13.14 -14.82
N GLN A 247 -19.59 12.29 -13.91
CA GLN A 247 -20.36 11.15 -13.38
C GLN A 247 -21.43 11.55 -12.37
N GLU A 248 -21.29 12.69 -11.72
CA GLU A 248 -22.21 13.18 -10.69
C GLU A 248 -22.77 14.55 -11.07
N GLU A 249 -23.96 14.85 -10.57
CA GLU A 249 -24.52 16.20 -10.66
C GLU A 249 -23.70 17.15 -9.79
N VAL A 250 -23.41 18.34 -10.31
CA VAL A 250 -22.65 19.36 -9.60
C VAL A 250 -23.43 20.67 -9.56
N ASN A 251 -23.29 21.41 -8.46
CA ASN A 251 -23.86 22.77 -8.32
C ASN A 251 -22.80 23.88 -8.53
N TRP A 252 -21.74 23.58 -9.29
CA TRP A 252 -20.66 24.51 -9.59
C TRP A 252 -21.15 25.65 -10.51
N GLU A 253 -20.41 26.76 -10.54
CA GLU A 253 -20.84 28.02 -11.16
C GLU A 253 -19.81 28.57 -12.16
N PRO A 254 -20.26 29.27 -13.22
CA PRO A 254 -19.38 30.01 -14.12
C PRO A 254 -18.42 30.94 -13.39
N GLY A 255 -17.18 31.01 -13.88
CA GLY A 255 -16.09 31.80 -13.31
C GLY A 255 -15.32 31.12 -12.17
N GLN A 256 -15.78 29.97 -11.67
CA GLN A 256 -15.01 29.18 -10.71
C GLN A 256 -13.88 28.41 -11.38
N GLN A 257 -12.81 28.15 -10.64
CA GLN A 257 -11.69 27.34 -11.09
C GLN A 257 -11.85 25.88 -10.64
N ILE A 258 -11.59 24.98 -11.57
CA ILE A 258 -11.46 23.54 -11.36
C ILE A 258 -10.04 23.09 -11.68
N VAL A 259 -9.64 21.96 -11.13
CA VAL A 259 -8.47 21.21 -11.56
C VAL A 259 -8.92 19.90 -12.19
N VAL A 260 -8.42 19.63 -13.40
CA VAL A 260 -8.55 18.33 -14.07
C VAL A 260 -7.27 17.55 -13.80
N ILE A 261 -7.39 16.42 -13.10
CA ILE A 261 -6.25 15.66 -12.61
C ILE A 261 -5.61 14.82 -13.72
N THR A 262 -4.30 14.64 -13.68
CA THR A 262 -3.54 13.87 -14.66
C THR A 262 -3.99 12.41 -14.74
N SER A 263 -4.05 11.84 -15.95
CA SER A 263 -4.10 10.39 -16.17
C SER A 263 -2.77 9.84 -16.70
N ALA A 264 -1.67 10.55 -16.41
CA ALA A 264 -0.32 10.17 -16.79
C ALA A 264 0.40 9.42 -15.68
N ILE A 265 1.46 8.68 -16.02
CA ILE A 265 2.12 7.78 -15.06
C ILE A 265 2.84 8.51 -13.90
N LYS A 266 3.22 9.78 -14.12
CA LYS A 266 3.97 10.61 -13.18
C LYS A 266 3.21 11.90 -12.92
N ASP A 267 3.20 12.31 -11.66
CA ASP A 267 2.63 13.58 -11.23
C ASP A 267 3.61 14.27 -10.27
N SER A 268 4.39 15.20 -10.82
CA SER A 268 5.46 15.90 -10.14
C SER A 268 5.71 17.30 -10.69
N ARG A 269 6.41 18.15 -9.92
CA ARG A 269 6.86 19.49 -10.35
C ARG A 269 7.49 19.54 -11.73
N ASP A 270 8.39 18.61 -12.01
CA ASP A 270 9.13 18.61 -13.26
C ASP A 270 8.33 18.02 -14.43
N TRP A 271 7.29 17.23 -14.13
CA TRP A 271 6.48 16.57 -15.13
C TRP A 271 5.10 16.16 -14.60
N HIS A 272 4.05 16.78 -15.12
CA HIS A 272 2.65 16.45 -14.83
C HIS A 272 1.76 16.89 -16.01
N GLN A 273 0.51 16.41 -16.01
CA GLN A 273 -0.53 16.80 -16.97
C GLN A 273 -1.80 17.32 -16.28
N ASN A 274 -1.70 17.75 -15.01
CA ASN A 274 -2.81 18.42 -14.33
C ASN A 274 -3.10 19.79 -14.98
N GLU A 275 -4.38 20.16 -15.07
CA GLU A 275 -4.82 21.39 -15.75
C GLU A 275 -5.81 22.17 -14.89
N ILE A 276 -5.47 23.41 -14.51
CA ILE A 276 -6.44 24.33 -13.90
C ILE A 276 -7.21 25.02 -15.03
N ARG A 277 -8.53 25.06 -14.92
CA ARG A 277 -9.43 25.67 -15.90
C ARG A 277 -10.55 26.46 -15.24
N THR A 278 -11.02 27.50 -15.92
CA THR A 278 -12.17 28.29 -15.46
C THR A 278 -13.45 27.77 -16.10
N ILE A 279 -14.48 27.55 -15.29
CA ILE A 279 -15.80 27.12 -15.74
C ILE A 279 -16.44 28.26 -16.55
N GLU A 280 -16.86 27.95 -17.77
CA GLU A 280 -17.70 28.81 -18.59
C GLU A 280 -19.18 28.54 -18.32
N SER A 281 -19.58 27.26 -18.27
CA SER A 281 -20.97 26.87 -18.03
C SER A 281 -21.11 25.47 -17.45
N VAL A 282 -22.23 25.20 -16.79
CA VAL A 282 -22.60 23.91 -16.19
C VAL A 282 -24.03 23.56 -16.60
N TYR A 283 -24.22 22.32 -17.07
CA TYR A 283 -25.52 21.80 -17.49
C TYR A 283 -25.80 20.44 -16.84
N THR A 284 -27.06 20.16 -16.52
CA THR A 284 -27.47 18.81 -16.07
C THR A 284 -27.78 17.93 -17.28
N ALA A 285 -27.22 16.73 -17.25
CA ALA A 285 -27.45 15.69 -18.24
C ALA A 285 -28.63 14.80 -17.82
N SER A 286 -29.85 15.21 -18.18
CA SER A 286 -31.07 14.46 -17.85
C SER A 286 -31.44 13.39 -18.88
N ASN A 287 -30.79 13.39 -20.06
CA ASN A 287 -31.12 12.54 -21.20
C ASN A 287 -30.03 11.49 -21.53
N HIS A 288 -29.03 11.30 -20.65
CA HIS A 288 -27.95 10.32 -20.83
C HIS A 288 -27.80 9.48 -19.56
N PRO A 289 -27.76 8.13 -19.62
CA PRO A 289 -27.75 7.30 -18.42
C PRO A 289 -26.47 7.42 -17.59
N GLU A 290 -25.32 7.56 -18.24
CA GLU A 290 -23.99 7.53 -17.60
C GLU A 290 -23.41 8.91 -17.29
N VAL A 291 -24.03 10.00 -17.77
CA VAL A 291 -23.54 11.37 -17.57
C VAL A 291 -24.56 12.10 -16.72
N ALA A 292 -24.11 12.71 -15.63
CA ALA A 292 -24.97 13.49 -14.73
C ALA A 292 -24.82 15.01 -14.93
N ALA A 293 -23.61 15.48 -15.26
CA ALA A 293 -23.36 16.89 -15.57
C ALA A 293 -22.40 17.08 -16.75
N VAL A 294 -22.53 18.22 -17.43
CA VAL A 294 -21.63 18.68 -18.48
C VAL A 294 -21.09 20.04 -18.09
N VAL A 295 -19.77 20.18 -18.07
CA VAL A 295 -19.06 21.43 -17.75
C VAL A 295 -18.31 21.89 -18.98
N THR A 296 -18.48 23.16 -19.37
CA THR A 296 -17.62 23.79 -20.37
C THR A 296 -16.60 24.70 -19.71
N VAL A 297 -15.41 24.80 -20.31
CA VAL A 297 -14.30 25.61 -19.79
C VAL A 297 -13.85 26.68 -20.78
N THR A 298 -13.40 27.83 -20.27
CA THR A 298 -13.00 28.98 -21.09
C THR A 298 -11.70 28.73 -21.87
N GLU A 299 -10.72 28.06 -21.27
CA GLU A 299 -9.48 27.64 -21.93
C GLU A 299 -9.56 26.16 -22.34
N PRO A 300 -9.13 25.79 -23.56
CA PRO A 300 -9.13 24.39 -23.98
C PRO A 300 -8.14 23.57 -23.13
N LEU A 301 -8.47 22.31 -22.85
CA LEU A 301 -7.53 21.31 -22.32
C LEU A 301 -6.44 21.00 -23.35
N GLU A 302 -5.24 20.79 -22.86
CA GLU A 302 -4.06 20.46 -23.68
C GLU A 302 -3.76 18.96 -23.66
N TYR A 303 -4.12 18.27 -22.57
CA TYR A 303 -3.78 16.87 -22.33
C TYR A 303 -4.99 15.95 -22.43
N ARG A 304 -4.68 14.66 -22.54
CA ARG A 304 -5.66 13.59 -22.51
C ARG A 304 -6.00 13.26 -21.06
N HIS A 305 -7.28 13.27 -20.73
CA HIS A 305 -7.79 12.87 -19.43
C HIS A 305 -8.76 11.70 -19.60
N VAL A 306 -8.45 10.56 -19.00
CA VAL A 306 -9.19 9.31 -19.24
C VAL A 306 -10.40 9.20 -18.32
N GLY A 307 -11.56 8.89 -18.91
CA GLY A 307 -12.79 8.50 -18.20
C GLY A 307 -13.26 7.16 -18.73
N HIS A 308 -12.79 6.07 -18.11
CA HIS A 308 -13.04 4.68 -18.45
C HIS A 308 -13.09 3.80 -17.18
N ALA A 309 -13.49 2.53 -17.30
CA ALA A 309 -13.50 1.60 -16.15
C ALA A 309 -12.11 1.39 -15.55
N SER A 310 -11.06 1.41 -16.36
CA SER A 310 -9.68 1.27 -15.88
C SER A 310 -9.20 2.52 -15.15
N TYR A 311 -9.34 3.69 -15.78
CA TYR A 311 -8.86 4.98 -15.27
C TYR A 311 -10.03 5.96 -15.20
N GLN A 312 -10.28 6.52 -14.01
CA GLN A 312 -11.25 7.60 -13.84
C GLN A 312 -10.53 8.86 -13.36
N THR A 313 -10.24 9.77 -14.27
CA THR A 313 -9.70 11.07 -13.91
C THR A 313 -10.68 11.85 -13.04
N GLU A 314 -10.18 12.36 -11.92
CA GLU A 314 -10.88 13.29 -11.05
C GLU A 314 -10.88 14.73 -11.60
N VAL A 315 -11.98 15.44 -11.34
CA VAL A 315 -12.15 16.87 -11.54
C VAL A 315 -12.53 17.48 -10.20
N GLY A 316 -11.69 18.36 -9.65
CA GLY A 316 -11.88 18.99 -8.34
C GLY A 316 -12.17 20.48 -8.44
N LEU A 317 -13.15 20.98 -7.68
CA LEU A 317 -13.45 22.40 -7.57
C LEU A 317 -12.48 23.07 -6.59
N LEU A 318 -11.72 24.06 -7.06
CA LEU A 318 -10.78 24.84 -6.23
C LEU A 318 -11.44 26.08 -5.62
N THR A 319 -12.27 26.79 -6.37
CA THR A 319 -12.82 28.07 -5.90
C THR A 319 -13.86 27.90 -4.80
N ARG A 320 -13.77 28.72 -3.75
CA ARG A 320 -14.83 28.90 -2.75
C ARG A 320 -15.15 30.40 -2.57
N ASN A 321 -16.21 30.72 -1.86
CA ASN A 321 -16.59 32.12 -1.63
C ASN A 321 -15.93 32.73 -0.39
N ILE A 322 -15.56 31.93 0.62
CA ILE A 322 -14.66 32.37 1.68
C ILE A 322 -13.24 31.97 1.26
N VAL A 323 -12.36 32.95 1.10
CA VAL A 323 -10.96 32.75 0.70
C VAL A 323 -10.06 33.29 1.80
N ILE A 324 -9.14 32.47 2.29
CA ILE A 324 -8.05 32.89 3.19
C ILE A 324 -6.74 32.62 2.47
N GLN A 325 -5.90 33.65 2.36
CA GLN A 325 -4.72 33.59 1.51
C GLN A 325 -3.52 34.33 2.08
N GLY A 326 -2.32 33.86 1.76
CA GLY A 326 -1.10 34.67 1.88
C GLY A 326 -1.06 35.74 0.79
N ALA A 327 -0.53 36.92 1.13
CA ALA A 327 -0.28 37.97 0.14
C ALA A 327 0.73 37.50 -0.91
N ALA A 328 0.46 37.78 -2.19
CA ALA A 328 1.30 37.27 -3.28
C ALA A 328 2.73 37.84 -3.22
N ASP A 329 2.87 39.11 -2.86
CA ASP A 329 4.14 39.83 -2.92
C ASP A 329 5.19 39.32 -1.91
N ASP A 330 4.77 38.60 -0.86
CA ASP A 330 5.63 38.17 0.25
C ASP A 330 5.50 36.68 0.61
N SER A 331 4.71 35.89 -0.15
CA SER A 331 4.50 34.45 0.12
C SER A 331 5.26 33.54 -0.83
N GLU A 332 5.54 33.99 -2.05
CA GLU A 332 6.21 33.18 -3.06
C GLU A 332 7.62 32.77 -2.64
N PRO A 333 8.06 31.54 -2.94
CA PRO A 333 9.46 31.16 -2.79
C PRO A 333 10.38 32.06 -3.62
N SER A 334 11.49 32.47 -3.01
CA SER A 334 12.55 33.30 -3.60
C SER A 334 13.83 32.52 -3.91
N ASP A 335 13.91 31.26 -3.48
CA ASP A 335 15.06 30.38 -3.72
C ASP A 335 15.02 29.78 -5.15
N PRO A 336 16.17 29.32 -5.69
CA PRO A 336 16.38 29.23 -7.14
C PRO A 336 15.55 28.16 -7.84
N ASP A 337 15.46 28.30 -9.17
CA ASP A 337 14.72 27.46 -10.13
C ASP A 337 14.75 25.97 -9.76
N PRO A 338 13.61 25.39 -9.33
CA PRO A 338 13.52 24.03 -8.79
C PRO A 338 13.78 22.94 -9.82
N LEU A 339 13.97 23.29 -11.10
CA LEU A 339 14.14 22.34 -12.19
C LEU A 339 15.53 22.41 -12.87
N ASN A 340 16.39 23.36 -12.48
CA ASN A 340 17.60 23.69 -13.23
C ASN A 340 18.89 23.49 -12.42
N CYS A 341 19.02 22.34 -11.76
CA CYS A 341 20.24 21.90 -11.08
C CYS A 341 20.90 20.72 -11.79
N THR A 342 22.23 20.63 -11.67
CA THR A 342 23.00 19.46 -12.12
C THR A 342 23.02 18.44 -11.00
N ILE A 343 22.35 17.31 -11.20
CA ILE A 343 22.35 16.19 -10.25
C ILE A 343 23.54 15.26 -10.57
N ASP A 344 24.18 14.68 -9.54
CA ASP A 344 25.31 13.75 -9.75
C ASP A 344 24.82 12.49 -10.49
N PRO A 345 25.40 12.14 -11.67
CA PRO A 345 25.00 10.98 -12.46
C PRO A 345 25.09 9.63 -11.74
N GLY A 346 25.76 9.57 -10.57
CA GLY A 346 25.89 8.37 -9.74
C GLY A 346 24.73 8.07 -8.78
N GLN A 347 23.75 8.98 -8.60
CA GLN A 347 22.72 8.85 -7.55
C GLN A 347 21.28 8.66 -8.07
N LEU A 348 21.02 8.87 -9.37
CA LEU A 348 19.69 8.74 -9.98
C LEU A 348 19.57 7.41 -10.75
N TYR A 349 18.93 6.39 -10.17
CA TYR A 349 18.51 5.20 -10.93
C TYR A 349 17.06 4.85 -10.63
N TYR A 350 16.15 5.38 -11.45
CA TYR A 350 14.72 5.06 -11.43
C TYR A 350 14.32 4.52 -12.79
N LEU A 351 13.78 3.30 -12.83
CA LEU A 351 13.20 2.68 -14.03
C LEU A 351 13.98 2.99 -15.33
N GLY A 352 15.31 2.82 -15.32
CA GLY A 352 16.20 3.02 -16.47
C GLY A 352 16.37 4.44 -17.06
N TYR A 353 16.03 5.52 -16.35
CA TYR A 353 16.18 6.91 -16.82
C TYR A 353 17.66 7.33 -17.07
N ASP A 354 17.97 7.99 -18.20
CA ASP A 354 19.31 8.53 -18.51
C ASP A 354 19.59 9.86 -17.77
N LYS A 355 20.18 9.73 -16.58
CA LYS A 355 21.25 10.50 -15.88
C LYS A 355 21.38 12.04 -15.98
N THR A 356 20.60 12.77 -16.78
CA THR A 356 20.80 14.22 -16.99
C THR A 356 19.57 15.10 -16.80
N MET A 357 18.36 14.56 -16.60
CA MET A 357 17.13 15.37 -16.42
C MET A 357 16.06 14.66 -15.56
N GLY A 358 15.25 15.44 -14.81
CA GLY A 358 13.88 15.04 -14.44
C GLY A 358 13.58 14.69 -12.97
N ALA A 359 14.37 15.17 -12.01
CA ALA A 359 13.97 15.19 -10.59
C ALA A 359 13.98 16.64 -10.09
N PRO A 360 13.00 17.05 -9.26
CA PRO A 360 13.02 18.36 -8.61
C PRO A 360 14.30 18.53 -7.80
N CYS A 361 14.88 19.72 -7.84
CA CYS A 361 16.12 20.03 -7.16
C CYS A 361 15.97 19.89 -5.64
N PRO A 362 16.87 19.14 -4.97
CA PRO A 362 16.86 19.02 -3.52
C PRO A 362 16.92 20.38 -2.84
N TYR A 363 16.16 20.53 -1.75
CA TYR A 363 16.10 21.75 -0.94
C TYR A 363 15.78 23.04 -1.73
N THR A 364 14.92 22.96 -2.74
CA THR A 364 14.34 24.13 -3.42
C THR A 364 12.92 24.41 -2.92
N GLU A 365 12.45 25.63 -3.18
CA GLU A 365 11.23 26.23 -2.62
C GLU A 365 11.15 26.23 -1.07
N THR A 366 12.31 26.18 -0.42
CA THR A 366 12.45 26.24 1.05
C THR A 366 12.10 27.60 1.64
N THR A 367 11.95 28.63 0.80
CA THR A 367 11.66 29.99 1.26
C THR A 367 10.19 30.39 1.15
N GLY A 368 9.31 29.53 0.61
CA GLY A 368 7.86 29.79 0.59
C GLY A 368 7.33 30.14 1.99
N TYR A 369 6.55 31.22 2.07
CA TYR A 369 6.15 31.81 3.35
C TYR A 369 4.72 32.35 3.31
N GLY A 370 3.76 31.44 3.17
CA GLY A 370 2.33 31.75 3.10
C GLY A 370 1.69 32.05 4.45
N GLY A 371 0.38 32.31 4.39
CA GLY A 371 -0.46 32.40 5.59
C GLY A 371 -0.66 31.04 6.27
N HIS A 372 -1.12 31.01 7.51
CA HIS A 372 -1.42 29.76 8.23
C HIS A 372 -2.62 29.89 9.17
N ILE A 373 -3.21 28.77 9.55
CA ILE A 373 -4.28 28.70 10.55
C ILE A 373 -3.92 27.65 11.61
N LEU A 374 -3.85 28.08 12.87
CA LEU A 374 -3.56 27.24 14.02
C LEU A 374 -4.73 27.24 14.99
N VAL A 375 -5.34 26.07 15.22
CA VAL A 375 -6.49 25.88 16.11
C VAL A 375 -6.10 25.05 17.34
N GLU A 376 -6.08 25.70 18.50
CA GLU A 376 -5.95 25.10 19.85
C GLU A 376 -7.25 25.24 20.67
N GLY A 377 -8.27 25.88 20.09
CA GLY A 377 -9.66 25.94 20.57
C GLY A 377 -10.58 25.06 19.73
N GLU A 378 -11.75 25.57 19.32
CA GLU A 378 -12.69 24.86 18.45
C GLU A 378 -12.71 25.48 17.04
N ALA A 379 -13.01 24.65 16.02
CA ALA A 379 -13.30 25.16 14.69
C ALA A 379 -14.24 24.26 13.89
N GLN A 380 -15.16 24.91 13.17
CA GLN A 380 -16.07 24.32 12.20
C GLN A 380 -15.89 25.08 10.88
N VAL A 381 -15.26 24.42 9.92
CA VAL A 381 -14.85 25.01 8.65
C VAL A 381 -15.50 24.27 7.50
N GLU A 382 -16.33 24.97 6.74
CA GLU A 382 -16.99 24.45 5.55
C GLU A 382 -16.91 25.43 4.39
N GLY A 383 -16.57 24.93 3.19
CA GLY A 383 -16.60 25.73 1.97
C GLY A 383 -15.61 26.88 1.98
N VAL A 384 -14.40 26.67 2.50
CA VAL A 384 -13.32 27.67 2.56
C VAL A 384 -12.21 27.30 1.58
N GLU A 385 -11.68 28.30 0.88
CA GLU A 385 -10.52 28.17 -0.02
C GLU A 385 -9.28 28.73 0.66
N LEU A 386 -8.24 27.92 0.74
CA LEU A 386 -6.95 28.23 1.33
C LEU A 386 -5.89 28.24 0.22
N VAL A 387 -5.35 29.42 -0.12
CA VAL A 387 -4.42 29.58 -1.26
C VAL A 387 -3.18 30.40 -0.90
N ARG A 388 -1.99 30.00 -1.37
CA ARG A 388 -0.69 30.59 -0.94
C ARG A 388 -0.54 30.54 0.58
N MET A 389 -0.80 29.36 1.15
CA MET A 389 -0.75 29.09 2.57
C MET A 389 0.38 28.12 2.90
N GLY A 390 0.70 27.95 4.19
CA GLY A 390 1.82 27.16 4.68
C GLY A 390 3.17 27.89 4.58
N GLN A 391 4.09 27.59 5.49
CA GLN A 391 5.44 28.18 5.53
C GLN A 391 6.49 27.07 5.44
N THR A 392 7.24 27.00 4.32
CA THR A 392 8.12 25.86 4.03
C THR A 392 9.14 25.64 5.14
N ASN A 393 9.19 24.39 5.63
CA ASN A 393 10.13 23.93 6.65
C ASN A 393 9.97 24.65 8.01
N VAL A 394 8.79 25.23 8.27
CA VAL A 394 8.42 25.83 9.56
C VAL A 394 7.33 24.97 10.19
N GLN A 395 7.66 24.29 11.30
CA GLN A 395 6.68 23.45 11.98
C GLN A 395 5.50 24.31 12.50
N GLU A 396 4.30 23.74 12.46
CA GLU A 396 3.06 24.35 13.01
C GLU A 396 2.61 25.62 12.27
N ARG A 397 2.98 25.75 11.00
CA ARG A 397 2.61 26.87 10.13
C ARG A 397 2.05 26.33 8.82
N TYR A 398 0.88 25.70 8.90
CA TYR A 398 0.22 25.00 7.79
C TYR A 398 -1.05 25.75 7.35
N PRO A 399 -1.58 25.51 6.14
CA PRO A 399 -2.85 26.09 5.71
C PRO A 399 -3.98 25.90 6.72
N PHE A 400 -4.06 24.72 7.33
CA PHE A 400 -4.98 24.47 8.42
C PHE A 400 -4.45 23.40 9.37
N GLN A 401 -4.56 23.66 10.67
CA GLN A 401 -4.11 22.74 11.71
C GLN A 401 -5.03 22.73 12.93
N PHE A 402 -5.48 21.54 13.33
CA PHE A 402 -5.95 21.30 14.70
C PHE A 402 -4.79 20.80 15.56
N ARG A 403 -4.60 21.41 16.72
CA ARG A 403 -3.46 21.16 17.59
C ARG A 403 -3.89 20.90 19.03
N MET A 404 -3.44 19.78 19.57
CA MET A 404 -3.47 19.41 20.98
C MET A 404 -4.87 19.44 21.62
N LEU A 405 -5.92 19.13 20.83
CA LEU A 405 -7.30 19.15 21.33
C LEU A 405 -7.69 17.88 22.09
N GLY A 406 -6.95 16.78 21.92
CA GLY A 406 -7.33 15.48 22.46
C GLY A 406 -8.74 15.10 22.00
N ASP A 407 -9.60 14.68 22.94
CA ASP A 407 -11.00 14.33 22.68
C ASP A 407 -11.96 15.52 22.82
N ASN A 408 -11.46 16.75 23.02
CA ASN A 408 -12.29 17.90 23.42
C ASN A 408 -13.06 18.56 22.26
N CYS A 409 -12.87 18.12 21.02
CA CYS A 409 -13.61 18.68 19.88
C CYS A 409 -14.32 17.64 19.01
N PRO A 410 -15.30 16.89 19.56
CA PRO A 410 -16.05 15.88 18.80
C PRO A 410 -16.94 16.47 17.69
N HIS A 411 -17.13 17.79 17.69
CA HIS A 411 -17.89 18.53 16.67
C HIS A 411 -16.98 19.33 15.73
N CYS A 412 -15.65 19.28 15.90
CA CYS A 412 -14.73 19.96 14.99
C CYS A 412 -14.73 19.27 13.62
N TYR A 413 -14.70 20.10 12.58
CA TYR A 413 -14.48 19.61 11.23
C TYR A 413 -13.83 20.64 10.33
N ILE A 414 -13.16 20.12 9.31
CA ILE A 414 -12.93 20.84 8.07
C ILE A 414 -13.51 20.02 6.93
N ARG A 415 -14.51 20.57 6.24
CA ARG A 415 -15.20 19.89 5.15
C ARG A 415 -15.43 20.76 3.94
N ARG A 416 -15.57 20.13 2.77
CA ARG A 416 -15.89 20.80 1.49
C ARG A 416 -15.00 21.99 1.15
N SER A 417 -13.79 22.02 1.69
CA SER A 417 -12.85 23.12 1.57
C SER A 417 -11.77 22.79 0.54
N SER A 418 -11.00 23.78 0.12
CA SER A 418 -9.90 23.60 -0.81
C SER A 418 -8.59 24.14 -0.24
N VAL A 419 -7.49 23.44 -0.52
CA VAL A 419 -6.13 23.87 -0.23
C VAL A 419 -5.33 23.79 -1.51
N HIS A 420 -4.88 24.91 -2.06
CA HIS A 420 -4.04 24.85 -3.25
C HIS A 420 -2.92 25.84 -3.26
N ARG A 421 -1.83 25.48 -3.97
CA ARG A 421 -0.60 26.27 -3.98
C ARG A 421 -0.09 26.46 -2.55
N SER A 422 0.10 25.34 -1.86
CA SER A 422 0.53 25.29 -0.45
C SER A 422 2.03 25.06 -0.33
N TYR A 423 2.69 25.95 0.39
CA TYR A 423 4.14 25.91 0.57
C TYR A 423 4.59 25.02 1.71
N TYR A 424 3.70 24.66 2.64
CA TYR A 424 4.03 23.63 3.62
C TYR A 424 2.79 23.04 4.26
N ARG A 425 2.56 21.80 3.83
CA ARG A 425 1.52 20.82 4.14
C ARG A 425 0.11 21.29 3.81
N GLY A 426 -0.86 20.39 3.94
CA GLY A 426 -2.28 20.70 3.71
C GLY A 426 -3.03 20.91 5.03
N ILE A 427 -3.82 19.89 5.40
CA ILE A 427 -4.61 19.82 6.63
C ILE A 427 -3.92 18.87 7.60
N VAL A 428 -3.57 19.38 8.79
CA VAL A 428 -2.81 18.64 9.79
C VAL A 428 -3.62 18.46 11.08
N LEU A 429 -3.67 17.23 11.58
CA LEU A 429 -4.13 16.88 12.90
C LEU A 429 -2.91 16.56 13.77
N GLU A 430 -2.69 17.35 14.82
CA GLU A 430 -1.62 17.17 15.80
C GLU A 430 -2.25 16.94 17.17
N GLY A 431 -2.02 15.78 17.79
CA GLY A 431 -2.50 15.48 19.15
C GLY A 431 -4.03 15.61 19.31
N THR A 432 -4.78 15.37 18.24
CA THR A 432 -6.22 15.64 18.13
C THR A 432 -6.98 14.39 17.67
N ASN A 433 -8.09 14.11 18.35
CA ASN A 433 -8.93 12.92 18.14
C ASN A 433 -10.34 13.33 17.76
N VAL A 434 -11.17 12.34 17.39
CA VAL A 434 -12.63 12.47 17.18
C VAL A 434 -13.05 13.60 16.22
N THR A 435 -12.15 14.02 15.32
CA THR A 435 -12.35 15.14 14.40
C THR A 435 -12.64 14.63 12.98
N THR A 436 -13.40 15.42 12.21
CA THR A 436 -13.75 15.07 10.82
C THR A 436 -13.01 15.93 9.79
N VAL A 437 -12.32 15.28 8.85
CA VAL A 437 -11.67 15.89 7.69
C VAL A 437 -12.27 15.23 6.44
N THR A 438 -13.19 15.90 5.75
CA THR A 438 -13.94 15.24 4.67
C THR A 438 -14.28 16.12 3.48
N GLU A 439 -14.38 15.53 2.29
CA GLU A 439 -14.83 16.24 1.07
C GLU A 439 -13.92 17.42 0.70
N ASN A 440 -12.65 17.42 1.10
CA ASN A 440 -11.72 18.49 0.78
C ASN A 440 -10.97 18.20 -0.53
N VAL A 441 -10.58 19.25 -1.24
CA VAL A 441 -9.73 19.16 -2.45
C VAL A 441 -8.41 19.84 -2.16
N ALA A 442 -7.30 19.12 -2.30
CA ALA A 442 -5.99 19.66 -2.11
C ALA A 442 -5.07 19.37 -3.30
N TYR A 443 -4.44 20.43 -3.80
CA TYR A 443 -3.70 20.40 -5.06
C TYR A 443 -2.44 21.27 -4.97
N ASP A 444 -1.31 20.78 -5.47
CA ASP A 444 -0.03 21.50 -5.44
C ASP A 444 0.42 21.81 -4.01
N VAL A 445 0.91 20.78 -3.32
CA VAL A 445 1.24 20.82 -1.89
C VAL A 445 2.68 20.36 -1.66
N ILE A 446 3.47 21.20 -0.99
CA ILE A 446 4.80 20.81 -0.47
C ILE A 446 4.64 20.08 0.87
N GLY A 447 5.24 18.90 0.99
CA GLY A 447 5.07 18.01 2.13
C GLY A 447 3.75 17.23 2.07
N TYR A 448 3.35 16.63 3.19
CA TYR A 448 2.13 15.84 3.27
C TYR A 448 0.85 16.69 3.17
N CYS A 449 -0.16 16.17 2.48
CA CYS A 449 -1.41 16.89 2.31
C CYS A 449 -2.39 16.70 3.48
N TYR A 450 -2.80 15.47 3.77
CA TYR A 450 -3.64 15.13 4.91
C TYR A 450 -2.80 14.32 5.91
N MET A 451 -2.57 14.87 7.10
CA MET A 451 -1.53 14.36 8.00
C MET A 451 -2.04 14.15 9.44
N LEU A 452 -1.79 12.97 9.99
CA LEU A 452 -1.75 12.74 11.45
C LEU A 452 -0.28 12.85 11.90
N LYS A 453 0.03 13.79 12.79
CA LYS A 453 1.44 14.20 13.00
C LYS A 453 2.21 13.30 13.97
N ASP A 454 1.66 13.03 15.15
CA ASP A 454 2.43 12.53 16.29
C ASP A 454 2.22 11.04 16.59
N GLY A 455 1.24 10.40 15.95
CA GLY A 455 0.91 8.98 16.11
C GLY A 455 -0.05 8.69 17.26
N VAL A 456 -0.47 9.70 18.03
CA VAL A 456 -1.47 9.55 19.10
C VAL A 456 -2.89 9.83 18.62
N GLU A 457 -3.06 10.34 17.41
CA GLU A 457 -4.35 10.73 16.85
C GLU A 457 -5.23 9.50 16.57
N GLU A 458 -6.40 9.42 17.21
CA GLU A 458 -7.34 8.30 17.13
C GLU A 458 -8.78 8.75 16.88
N ASN A 459 -9.58 7.83 16.31
CA ASN A 459 -11.03 8.00 16.07
C ASN A 459 -11.38 9.21 15.18
N ASN A 460 -10.42 9.72 14.40
CA ASN A 460 -10.68 10.72 13.39
C ASN A 460 -11.33 10.09 12.16
N THR A 461 -12.12 10.87 11.44
CA THR A 461 -12.71 10.49 10.16
C THR A 461 -12.03 11.27 9.04
N ILE A 462 -11.33 10.56 8.16
CA ILE A 462 -10.64 11.10 6.99
C ILE A 462 -11.32 10.48 5.77
N SER A 463 -12.24 11.21 5.15
CA SER A 463 -13.09 10.62 4.11
C SER A 463 -13.33 11.50 2.90
N PHE A 464 -13.36 10.89 1.71
CA PHE A 464 -13.69 11.57 0.46
C PHE A 464 -12.86 12.82 0.16
N ASN A 465 -11.61 12.84 0.60
CA ASN A 465 -10.68 13.90 0.27
C ASN A 465 -9.91 13.55 -1.02
N LEU A 466 -9.65 14.55 -1.85
CA LEU A 466 -8.78 14.46 -3.03
C LEU A 466 -7.46 15.16 -2.72
N GLY A 467 -6.34 14.44 -2.78
CA GLY A 467 -4.99 15.01 -2.70
C GLY A 467 -4.20 14.71 -3.98
N ALA A 468 -3.70 15.74 -4.67
CA ALA A 468 -2.99 15.59 -5.93
C ALA A 468 -1.79 16.55 -6.06
N HIS A 469 -0.83 16.20 -6.91
CA HIS A 469 0.37 17.00 -7.19
C HIS A 469 1.18 17.30 -5.92
N ILE A 470 1.69 16.24 -5.28
CA ILE A 470 2.37 16.27 -3.98
C ILE A 470 3.89 16.29 -4.14
N HIS A 471 4.56 17.16 -3.38
CA HIS A 471 5.99 17.42 -3.51
C HIS A 471 6.75 17.08 -2.23
N TRP A 472 7.80 16.26 -2.36
CA TRP A 472 8.70 15.94 -1.25
C TRP A 472 9.66 17.09 -0.95
N LEU A 473 10.19 17.11 0.28
CA LEU A 473 11.17 18.08 0.74
C LEU A 473 12.41 17.34 1.27
N GLY A 474 13.61 17.82 0.93
CA GLY A 474 14.86 17.34 1.52
C GLY A 474 15.93 17.00 0.48
N PRO A 475 16.83 16.03 0.78
CA PRO A 475 17.72 15.45 -0.22
C PRO A 475 16.93 14.65 -1.24
N GLU A 476 17.52 14.42 -2.41
CA GLU A 476 16.90 13.55 -3.40
C GLU A 476 16.50 12.19 -2.79
N PRO A 477 15.33 11.66 -3.17
CA PRO A 477 15.02 10.27 -2.90
C PRO A 477 16.22 9.43 -3.36
N SER A 478 16.61 8.39 -2.63
CA SER A 478 17.67 7.47 -3.06
C SER A 478 17.13 6.41 -4.03
N GLY A 479 17.87 6.13 -5.10
CA GLY A 479 17.63 4.96 -5.98
C GLY A 479 18.07 3.62 -5.39
N GLY A 480 18.58 3.62 -4.15
CA GLY A 480 19.02 2.42 -3.44
C GLY A 480 17.90 1.40 -3.21
N VAL A 481 18.30 0.16 -2.86
CA VAL A 481 17.38 -0.91 -2.48
C VAL A 481 17.74 -1.38 -1.07
N GLY A 482 16.75 -1.55 -0.21
CA GLY A 482 16.88 -2.01 1.15
C GLY A 482 17.88 -1.18 1.97
N ARG A 483 19.00 -1.81 2.34
CA ARG A 483 20.02 -1.19 3.21
C ARG A 483 20.83 -0.08 2.54
N ASP A 484 20.71 0.09 1.23
CA ASP A 484 21.43 1.11 0.47
C ASP A 484 20.69 2.47 0.44
N ILE A 485 19.46 2.53 0.99
CA ILE A 485 18.73 3.79 1.18
C ILE A 485 19.16 4.42 2.51
N PRO A 486 19.51 5.72 2.52
CA PRO A 486 19.98 6.39 3.72
C PRO A 486 18.86 6.57 4.75
N THR A 487 19.23 6.58 6.03
CA THR A 487 18.41 7.15 7.09
C THR A 487 18.49 8.67 7.01
N TYR A 488 17.34 9.33 6.97
CA TYR A 488 17.23 10.78 7.01
C TYR A 488 17.04 11.23 8.45
N VAL A 489 17.79 12.26 8.85
CA VAL A 489 17.79 12.75 10.23
C VAL A 489 17.46 14.24 10.22
N GLU A 490 16.80 14.70 11.27
CA GLU A 490 16.40 16.09 11.43
C GLU A 490 17.60 17.04 11.30
N GLU A 491 17.44 18.05 10.44
CA GLU A 491 18.44 19.07 10.15
C GLU A 491 17.78 20.41 9.81
N GLU A 492 18.60 21.45 9.61
CA GLU A 492 18.11 22.82 9.43
C GLU A 492 17.18 22.99 8.22
N LYS A 493 17.50 22.33 7.09
CA LYS A 493 16.70 22.39 5.85
C LYS A 493 15.65 21.27 5.73
N LEU A 494 15.54 20.43 6.75
CA LEU A 494 14.61 19.30 6.82
C LEU A 494 14.20 19.10 8.29
N ALA A 495 13.31 19.96 8.76
CA ALA A 495 12.82 19.98 10.14
C ALA A 495 11.96 18.77 10.50
N PHE A 496 11.44 18.05 9.50
CA PHE A 496 10.72 16.80 9.68
C PHE A 496 11.16 15.79 8.61
N PRO A 497 12.10 14.88 8.93
CA PRO A 497 12.68 13.94 7.98
C PRO A 497 11.69 13.15 7.11
N PRO A 498 10.51 12.72 7.61
CA PRO A 498 9.54 12.03 6.77
C PRO A 498 9.04 12.83 5.56
N ASP A 499 9.20 14.15 5.51
CA ASP A 499 8.80 14.95 4.32
C ASP A 499 9.60 14.57 3.05
N THR A 500 10.72 13.84 3.18
CA THR A 500 11.44 13.21 2.05
C THR A 500 10.62 12.15 1.30
N SER A 501 9.56 11.66 1.94
CA SER A 501 8.60 10.67 1.42
C SER A 501 7.17 11.22 1.39
N ALA A 502 7.05 12.54 1.18
CA ALA A 502 5.76 13.24 1.12
C ALA A 502 4.77 12.55 0.19
N SER A 503 3.56 12.38 0.69
CA SER A 503 2.46 11.62 0.09
C SER A 503 1.15 12.38 0.35
N ALA A 504 0.09 12.05 -0.39
CA ALA A 504 -1.21 12.70 -0.16
C ALA A 504 -1.72 12.45 1.26
N PHE A 505 -1.57 11.22 1.77
CA PHE A 505 -2.00 10.84 3.11
C PHE A 505 -0.85 10.31 3.96
N PHE A 506 -0.70 10.85 5.18
CA PHE A 506 0.25 10.39 6.19
C PHE A 506 -0.47 9.95 7.45
N LEU A 507 -0.44 8.64 7.70
CA LEU A 507 -1.31 7.94 8.64
C LEU A 507 -0.50 7.01 9.55
N PRO A 508 0.39 7.53 10.43
CA PRO A 508 1.20 6.72 11.36
C PRO A 508 0.35 5.83 12.28
N ASN A 509 -0.82 6.34 12.72
CA ASN A 509 -1.78 5.61 13.52
C ASN A 509 -3.02 5.24 12.69
N ALA A 510 -3.21 3.93 12.49
CA ALA A 510 -4.31 3.43 11.67
C ALA A 510 -5.65 3.36 12.43
N TRP A 511 -5.69 3.64 13.75
CA TRP A 511 -6.94 3.64 14.54
C TRP A 511 -7.83 4.85 14.24
N ASN A 512 -8.16 5.04 12.96
CA ASN A 512 -8.93 6.12 12.37
C ASN A 512 -9.75 5.54 11.22
N THR A 513 -10.80 6.24 10.82
CA THR A 513 -11.65 5.87 9.68
C THR A 513 -11.12 6.55 8.43
N VAL A 514 -10.70 5.76 7.43
CA VAL A 514 -10.09 6.21 6.17
C VAL A 514 -10.89 5.69 4.99
N VAL A 515 -11.78 6.51 4.44
CA VAL A 515 -12.82 6.04 3.50
C VAL A 515 -12.93 6.89 2.24
N GLY A 516 -12.91 6.28 1.06
CA GLY A 516 -13.28 6.98 -0.18
C GLY A 516 -12.32 8.08 -0.63
N ASN A 517 -11.10 8.15 -0.10
CA ASN A 517 -10.13 9.19 -0.46
C ASN A 517 -9.41 8.86 -1.77
N VAL A 518 -8.90 9.89 -2.45
CA VAL A 518 -8.13 9.78 -3.69
C VAL A 518 -6.77 10.41 -3.53
N ALA A 519 -5.71 9.66 -3.86
CA ALA A 519 -4.32 10.09 -3.80
C ALA A 519 -3.65 10.06 -5.17
N VAL A 520 -3.12 11.20 -5.61
CA VAL A 520 -2.47 11.34 -6.92
C VAL A 520 -1.09 11.97 -6.77
N GLY A 521 -0.09 11.34 -7.40
CA GLY A 521 1.29 11.80 -7.27
C GLY A 521 1.94 11.53 -5.92
N GLY A 522 3.10 12.18 -5.70
CA GLY A 522 3.89 12.01 -4.48
C GLY A 522 4.79 10.77 -4.47
N TRP A 523 5.51 10.60 -3.35
CA TRP A 523 6.33 9.41 -3.10
C TRP A 523 5.48 8.15 -2.99
N ALA A 524 4.43 8.19 -2.17
CA ALA A 524 3.33 7.23 -2.16
C ALA A 524 1.99 7.98 -2.26
N GLY A 525 0.89 7.24 -2.47
CA GLY A 525 -0.45 7.80 -2.29
C GLY A 525 -0.79 7.88 -0.80
N PHE A 526 -0.72 6.72 -0.14
CA PHE A 526 -0.94 6.56 1.29
C PHE A 526 0.32 6.05 1.97
N HIS A 527 0.80 6.78 2.97
CA HIS A 527 1.98 6.43 3.76
C HIS A 527 1.59 6.21 5.24
N SER A 528 1.73 4.97 5.72
CA SER A 528 1.51 4.59 7.13
C SER A 528 2.81 4.08 7.77
N PRO A 529 3.66 4.96 8.31
CA PRO A 529 4.98 4.58 8.80
C PRO A 529 4.93 3.76 10.10
N ASN A 530 5.92 2.88 10.33
CA ASN A 530 6.00 2.07 11.54
C ASN A 530 6.66 2.86 12.68
N MET A 531 5.80 3.32 13.57
CA MET A 531 6.14 4.15 14.72
C MET A 531 5.96 3.35 16.02
N LYS A 532 7.06 3.07 16.73
CA LYS A 532 7.03 2.31 18.00
C LYS A 532 6.72 3.21 19.21
N THR A 533 7.09 4.48 19.12
CA THR A 533 6.83 5.53 20.12
C THR A 533 6.29 6.78 19.42
N PRO A 534 5.36 7.53 20.04
CA PRO A 534 4.91 8.81 19.51
C PRO A 534 6.03 9.85 19.34
N LEU A 535 5.72 10.93 18.63
CA LEU A 535 6.61 12.07 18.47
C LEU A 535 6.26 13.23 19.42
N ASN A 536 7.18 14.19 19.46
CA ASN A 536 7.06 15.51 20.05
C ASN A 536 6.61 15.45 21.53
N SER A 537 5.57 16.19 21.89
CA SER A 537 5.06 16.29 23.26
C SER A 537 4.56 14.96 23.83
N PHE A 538 4.39 13.94 23.00
CA PHE A 538 3.90 12.61 23.37
C PHE A 538 5.01 11.56 23.45
N ARG A 539 6.28 11.91 23.20
CA ARG A 539 7.42 10.98 23.17
C ARG A 539 7.53 10.08 24.40
N GLU A 540 7.24 10.63 25.58
CA GLU A 540 7.36 9.94 26.87
C GLU A 540 6.08 9.16 27.25
N TRP A 541 5.05 9.16 26.39
CA TRP A 541 3.83 8.39 26.66
C TRP A 541 4.08 6.90 26.46
N ASP A 542 3.51 6.11 27.35
CA ASP A 542 3.51 4.65 27.26
C ASP A 542 2.49 4.22 26.18
N TRP A 543 2.87 4.45 24.92
CA TRP A 543 2.02 4.37 23.74
C TRP A 543 2.78 3.79 22.54
N SER A 544 2.12 2.96 21.72
CA SER A 544 2.73 2.45 20.48
C SER A 544 1.77 2.50 19.28
N PRO A 545 1.93 3.47 18.36
CA PRO A 545 1.04 3.61 17.20
C PRO A 545 1.06 2.40 16.27
N SER A 546 2.19 1.70 16.16
CA SER A 546 2.31 0.46 15.36
C SER A 546 1.48 -0.71 15.89
N THR A 547 1.02 -0.67 17.15
CA THR A 547 0.18 -1.74 17.72
C THR A 547 -1.30 -1.58 17.40
N ARG A 548 -1.66 -0.46 16.75
CA ARG A 548 -3.05 -0.10 16.45
C ARG A 548 -3.50 -0.70 15.11
N PRO A 549 -4.50 -1.60 15.08
CA PRO A 549 -5.15 -1.99 13.83
C PRO A 549 -5.95 -0.83 13.24
N ALA A 550 -6.28 -0.97 11.95
CA ALA A 550 -7.18 -0.04 11.29
C ALA A 550 -8.61 -0.13 11.87
N LEU A 551 -9.27 1.01 12.12
CA LEU A 551 -10.70 1.00 12.45
C LEU A 551 -11.54 0.64 11.22
N LEU A 552 -11.38 1.43 10.16
CA LEU A 552 -11.95 1.18 8.85
C LEU A 552 -11.03 1.79 7.80
N TRP A 553 -10.62 1.00 6.82
CA TRP A 553 -9.85 1.47 5.68
C TRP A 553 -10.47 0.90 4.40
N ASP A 554 -11.32 1.69 3.77
CA ASP A 554 -12.24 1.19 2.74
C ASP A 554 -12.39 2.14 1.55
N GLY A 555 -12.41 1.62 0.32
CA GLY A 555 -12.88 2.44 -0.81
C GLY A 555 -11.89 3.48 -1.33
N ASN A 556 -10.61 3.39 -0.97
CA ASN A 556 -9.63 4.42 -1.32
C ASN A 556 -9.04 4.18 -2.72
N THR A 557 -8.65 5.25 -3.41
CA THR A 557 -8.06 5.20 -4.76
C THR A 557 -6.67 5.84 -4.75
N ALA A 558 -5.71 5.25 -5.46
CA ALA A 558 -4.40 5.86 -5.67
C ALA A 558 -3.89 5.67 -7.11
N HIS A 559 -3.34 6.71 -7.72
CA HIS A 559 -2.74 6.59 -9.05
C HIS A 559 -1.63 7.61 -9.33
N SER A 560 -0.85 7.35 -10.40
CA SER A 560 0.27 8.22 -10.80
C SER A 560 1.30 8.44 -9.69
N THR A 561 1.44 7.44 -8.81
CA THR A 561 2.28 7.47 -7.59
C THR A 561 3.51 6.57 -7.76
N ALA A 562 4.39 6.55 -6.74
CA ALA A 562 5.54 5.66 -6.63
C ALA A 562 6.66 5.89 -7.66
N PHE A 563 6.67 7.03 -8.37
CA PHE A 563 7.66 7.27 -9.44
C PHE A 563 9.09 7.39 -8.90
N TRP A 564 9.24 7.86 -7.67
CA TRP A 564 10.50 8.43 -7.17
C TRP A 564 11.49 7.45 -6.56
N GLN A 565 11.09 6.23 -6.17
CA GLN A 565 12.00 5.26 -5.56
C GLN A 565 11.56 3.83 -5.85
N LYS A 566 12.54 2.91 -5.97
CA LYS A 566 12.29 1.47 -6.13
C LYS A 566 11.60 0.82 -4.91
N GLU A 567 11.50 1.55 -3.81
CA GLU A 567 10.87 1.10 -2.56
C GLU A 567 9.61 1.92 -2.21
N SER A 568 9.08 2.66 -3.18
CA SER A 568 7.80 3.35 -3.03
C SER A 568 6.63 2.53 -3.58
N SER A 569 5.41 2.92 -3.26
CA SER A 569 4.19 2.21 -3.65
C SER A 569 2.96 3.11 -3.59
N ALA A 570 1.86 2.73 -4.23
CA ALA A 570 0.60 3.47 -4.07
C ALA A 570 0.14 3.49 -2.61
N PHE A 571 0.33 2.38 -1.90
CA PHE A 571 0.07 2.25 -0.47
C PHE A 571 1.27 1.64 0.25
N TYR A 572 1.95 2.46 1.06
CA TYR A 572 3.14 2.09 1.79
C TYR A 572 2.85 1.97 3.29
N VAL A 573 3.05 0.79 3.86
CA VAL A 573 2.90 0.52 5.31
C VAL A 573 4.23 0.00 5.84
N GLY A 574 5.14 0.90 6.20
CA GLY A 574 6.51 0.49 6.48
C GLY A 574 7.42 1.66 6.80
N GLY A 575 8.72 1.41 6.80
CA GLY A 575 9.70 2.41 7.24
C GLY A 575 9.56 2.73 8.74
N PHE A 576 10.61 3.22 9.35
CA PHE A 576 10.57 3.63 10.75
C PHE A 576 10.58 5.14 10.86
N ILE A 577 9.98 5.63 11.94
CA ILE A 577 10.18 6.99 12.43
C ILE A 577 10.47 6.87 13.92
N GLU A 578 11.64 7.33 14.33
CA GLU A 578 12.10 7.25 15.72
C GLU A 578 13.01 8.42 16.08
N TYR A 579 13.57 8.38 17.28
CA TYR A 579 14.53 9.36 17.74
C TYR A 579 15.95 8.78 17.72
N ASP A 580 16.89 9.51 17.13
CA ASP A 580 18.30 9.16 17.18
C ASP A 580 18.85 9.27 18.62
N ASN A 581 20.10 8.83 18.82
CA ASN A 581 20.78 8.91 20.14
C ASN A 581 20.96 10.36 20.66
N ASN A 582 20.78 11.38 19.81
CA ASN A 582 20.84 12.79 20.18
C ASN A 582 19.45 13.40 20.41
N GLY A 583 18.38 12.60 20.31
CA GLY A 583 17.00 13.03 20.48
C GLY A 583 16.41 13.78 19.28
N ARG A 584 17.03 13.68 18.10
CA ARG A 584 16.48 14.21 16.83
C ARG A 584 15.59 13.19 16.16
N ILE A 585 14.59 13.64 15.41
CA ILE A 585 13.75 12.72 14.63
C ILE A 585 14.61 12.11 13.50
N GLU A 586 14.46 10.81 13.26
CA GLU A 586 15.03 10.13 12.10
C GLU A 586 14.03 9.17 11.46
N CYS A 587 14.15 8.96 10.16
CA CYS A 587 13.34 8.02 9.42
C CYS A 587 14.13 7.31 8.32
N GLY A 588 13.70 6.11 7.96
CA GLY A 588 14.29 5.36 6.85
C GLY A 588 13.52 4.07 6.57
N PRO A 589 13.91 3.32 5.54
CA PRO A 589 13.21 2.10 5.10
C PRO A 589 13.54 0.87 5.95
N GLY A 590 13.93 1.06 7.21
CA GLY A 590 14.54 0.01 8.03
C GLY A 590 13.73 -1.28 8.06
N ASN A 591 14.37 -2.36 7.58
CA ASN A 591 13.88 -3.75 7.62
C ASN A 591 13.57 -4.29 9.03
N ALA A 592 13.80 -3.50 10.09
CA ALA A 592 13.78 -3.92 11.50
C ALA A 592 12.47 -3.60 12.24
N SER A 593 11.61 -2.73 11.70
CA SER A 593 10.44 -2.22 12.43
C SER A 593 9.17 -2.87 11.92
N LYS A 594 8.85 -4.10 12.37
CA LYS A 594 7.56 -4.72 12.03
C LYS A 594 6.40 -4.02 12.76
N ARG A 595 5.31 -3.76 12.03
CA ARG A 595 4.02 -3.33 12.59
C ARG A 595 3.18 -4.53 13.02
N ASP A 596 3.26 -4.89 14.29
CA ASP A 596 2.42 -5.94 14.87
C ASP A 596 1.18 -5.31 15.50
N THR A 597 0.03 -5.40 14.82
CA THR A 597 -1.24 -4.86 15.32
C THR A 597 -1.90 -5.80 16.32
N CYS A 598 -2.52 -5.24 17.36
CA CYS A 598 -3.21 -5.97 18.41
C CYS A 598 -4.74 -5.90 18.21
N GLU A 599 -5.45 -6.99 18.43
CA GLU A 599 -6.92 -7.03 18.46
C GLU A 599 -7.47 -6.21 19.64
N THR A 600 -6.78 -6.25 20.77
CA THR A 600 -7.09 -5.42 21.94
C THR A 600 -6.29 -4.12 21.92
N ARG A 601 -6.95 -3.00 22.23
CA ARG A 601 -6.29 -1.69 22.36
C ARG A 601 -5.29 -1.75 23.52
N LYS A 602 -3.99 -1.87 23.20
CA LYS A 602 -2.91 -1.84 24.20
C LYS A 602 -2.37 -0.44 24.39
N LEU A 603 -2.21 0.00 25.63
CA LEU A 603 -1.49 1.25 25.86
C LEU A 603 -0.02 1.08 25.43
N SER A 604 0.67 0.00 25.83
CA SER A 604 2.08 -0.21 25.50
C SER A 604 2.52 -1.68 25.37
N GLY A 605 3.78 -1.84 24.93
CA GLY A 605 4.46 -3.13 24.79
C GLY A 605 4.09 -3.90 23.51
N ASP A 606 4.84 -4.97 23.24
CA ASP A 606 4.59 -5.81 22.07
C ASP A 606 3.27 -6.60 22.20
N CYS A 607 2.57 -6.76 21.07
CA CYS A 607 1.43 -7.66 20.98
C CYS A 607 1.89 -9.10 21.27
N LYS A 608 1.13 -9.83 22.09
CA LYS A 608 1.40 -11.26 22.29
C LYS A 608 0.91 -12.03 21.05
N PRO A 609 1.49 -13.20 20.73
CA PRO A 609 1.12 -13.94 19.51
C PRO A 609 -0.38 -14.22 19.32
N TYR A 610 -1.13 -14.40 20.42
CA TYR A 610 -2.57 -14.62 20.42
C TYR A 610 -3.43 -13.36 20.30
N GLU A 611 -2.85 -12.17 20.49
CA GLU A 611 -3.54 -10.89 20.35
C GLU A 611 -3.33 -10.27 18.96
N PHE A 612 -2.53 -10.88 18.08
CA PHE A 612 -2.23 -10.30 16.79
C PHE A 612 -3.49 -10.20 15.90
N ALA A 613 -3.84 -8.97 15.52
CA ALA A 613 -4.84 -8.69 14.50
C ALA A 613 -4.18 -8.50 13.13
N SER A 614 -4.93 -8.74 12.05
CA SER A 614 -4.52 -8.30 10.72
C SER A 614 -4.78 -6.80 10.57
N PHE A 615 -3.80 -6.07 10.06
CA PHE A 615 -4.06 -4.78 9.45
C PHE A 615 -4.87 -5.03 8.17
N ARG A 616 -6.08 -4.48 8.07
CA ARG A 616 -7.01 -4.82 7.01
C ARG A 616 -7.38 -3.61 6.17
N ILE A 617 -7.33 -3.77 4.85
CA ILE A 617 -7.78 -2.77 3.87
C ILE A 617 -8.78 -3.43 2.91
N THR A 618 -9.84 -2.70 2.56
CA THR A 618 -10.91 -3.19 1.70
C THR A 618 -11.26 -2.25 0.55
N ASN A 619 -11.80 -2.82 -0.53
CA ASN A 619 -12.34 -2.10 -1.70
C ASN A 619 -11.41 -1.01 -2.26
N THR A 620 -10.16 -1.36 -2.54
CA THR A 620 -9.18 -0.39 -3.03
C THR A 620 -9.09 -0.40 -4.54
N LYS A 621 -8.98 0.78 -5.15
CA LYS A 621 -8.64 0.93 -6.57
C LYS A 621 -7.25 1.52 -6.76
N VAL A 622 -6.45 0.94 -7.66
CA VAL A 622 -5.14 1.50 -8.03
C VAL A 622 -4.95 1.45 -9.54
N PHE A 623 -4.37 2.50 -10.11
CA PHE A 623 -3.92 2.47 -11.49
C PHE A 623 -2.65 3.28 -11.67
N LEU A 624 -1.85 3.00 -12.70
CA LEU A 624 -0.64 3.77 -13.00
C LEU A 624 0.35 3.91 -11.82
N ALA A 625 0.36 2.93 -10.91
CA ALA A 625 1.39 2.83 -9.88
C ALA A 625 2.68 2.29 -10.53
N THR A 626 3.73 3.09 -10.52
CA THR A 626 4.95 2.81 -11.30
C THR A 626 5.75 1.64 -10.74
N VAL A 627 5.85 1.48 -9.42
CA VAL A 627 6.68 0.44 -8.80
C VAL A 627 5.81 -0.65 -8.20
N TYR A 628 5.16 -0.38 -7.06
CA TYR A 628 4.26 -1.33 -6.41
C TYR A 628 2.87 -0.74 -6.16
N VAL A 629 1.84 -1.57 -6.22
CA VAL A 629 0.52 -1.22 -5.66
C VAL A 629 0.64 -1.14 -4.13
N TRP A 630 1.28 -2.14 -3.50
CA TRP A 630 1.49 -2.18 -2.05
C TRP A 630 2.92 -2.51 -1.68
N TYR A 631 3.41 -1.88 -0.62
CA TYR A 631 4.61 -2.32 0.08
C TYR A 631 4.41 -2.25 1.58
N SER A 632 4.40 -3.40 2.24
CA SER A 632 4.14 -3.54 3.68
C SER A 632 5.25 -4.28 4.44
N HIS A 633 5.50 -3.78 5.65
CA HIS A 633 6.35 -4.33 6.71
C HIS A 633 5.53 -4.52 8.01
N THR A 634 4.38 -5.17 7.89
CA THR A 634 3.50 -5.50 9.03
C THR A 634 3.74 -6.93 9.53
N GLY A 635 3.16 -7.28 10.67
CA GLY A 635 3.12 -8.67 11.13
C GLY A 635 2.05 -9.47 10.40
N ARG A 636 0.86 -8.91 10.21
CA ARG A 636 -0.30 -9.54 9.57
C ARG A 636 -1.05 -8.52 8.72
N PHE A 637 -1.34 -8.85 7.46
CA PHE A 637 -1.99 -7.92 6.54
C PHE A 637 -3.00 -8.63 5.63
N ASP A 638 -4.21 -8.11 5.60
CA ASP A 638 -5.34 -8.66 4.84
C ASP A 638 -5.82 -7.60 3.83
N ILE A 639 -5.79 -7.93 2.54
CA ILE A 639 -6.33 -7.11 1.46
C ILE A 639 -7.55 -7.83 0.89
N VAL A 640 -8.72 -7.21 0.95
CA VAL A 640 -9.97 -7.81 0.45
C VAL A 640 -10.71 -6.85 -0.47
N GLY A 641 -10.83 -7.20 -1.74
CA GLY A 641 -11.36 -6.30 -2.75
C GLY A 641 -10.29 -5.33 -3.22
N LEU A 642 -9.58 -5.68 -4.28
CA LEU A 642 -8.60 -4.82 -4.94
C LEU A 642 -8.84 -4.84 -6.44
N GLU A 643 -8.89 -3.65 -7.03
CA GLU A 643 -8.91 -3.50 -8.47
C GLU A 643 -7.69 -2.69 -8.92
N ALA A 644 -6.78 -3.32 -9.67
CA ALA A 644 -5.54 -2.72 -10.12
C ALA A 644 -5.43 -2.73 -11.65
N HIS A 645 -5.03 -1.60 -12.25
CA HIS A 645 -4.88 -1.46 -13.70
C HIS A 645 -3.54 -0.84 -14.07
N ASP A 646 -2.83 -1.44 -15.04
CA ASP A 646 -1.63 -0.85 -15.63
C ASP A 646 -0.60 -0.39 -14.58
N THR A 647 -0.24 -1.31 -13.68
CA THR A 647 0.71 -1.06 -12.59
C THR A 647 2.05 -1.75 -12.88
N GLY A 648 3.12 -1.39 -12.17
CA GLY A 648 4.44 -1.99 -12.40
C GLY A 648 4.54 -3.40 -11.87
N SER A 649 4.32 -3.52 -10.57
CA SER A 649 4.16 -4.78 -9.85
C SER A 649 3.06 -4.61 -8.82
N MET A 650 2.35 -5.68 -8.50
CA MET A 650 1.30 -5.64 -7.49
C MET A 650 1.90 -5.38 -6.11
N GLN A 651 3.02 -6.03 -5.76
CA GLN A 651 3.48 -5.98 -4.38
C GLN A 651 4.95 -6.30 -4.18
N LYS A 652 5.44 -5.83 -3.03
CA LYS A 652 6.61 -6.31 -2.32
C LYS A 652 6.25 -6.39 -0.84
N GLN A 653 6.48 -7.52 -0.17
CA GLN A 653 6.01 -7.71 1.21
C GLN A 653 7.09 -8.30 2.11
N SER A 654 7.04 -7.96 3.39
CA SER A 654 7.88 -8.55 4.46
C SER A 654 7.03 -8.95 5.67
N ASP A 655 5.79 -9.38 5.41
CA ASP A 655 4.78 -9.72 6.42
C ASP A 655 4.81 -11.19 6.85
N ASN A 656 4.60 -11.46 8.15
CA ASN A 656 4.57 -12.85 8.64
C ASN A 656 3.38 -13.64 8.06
N ARG A 657 2.24 -12.98 7.91
CA ARG A 657 1.02 -13.58 7.36
C ARG A 657 0.29 -12.59 6.48
N PHE A 658 -0.01 -13.01 5.26
CA PHE A 658 -0.61 -12.14 4.29
C PHE A 658 -1.72 -12.84 3.52
N TRP A 659 -2.88 -12.19 3.43
CA TRP A 659 -4.01 -12.71 2.70
C TRP A 659 -4.52 -11.69 1.69
N MET A 660 -4.69 -12.14 0.45
CA MET A 660 -5.44 -11.41 -0.57
C MET A 660 -6.67 -12.18 -0.99
N ASP A 661 -7.78 -11.47 -1.08
CA ASP A 661 -9.05 -12.00 -1.54
C ASP A 661 -9.74 -11.02 -2.47
N GLN A 662 -10.44 -11.52 -3.48
CA GLN A 662 -11.23 -10.68 -4.40
C GLN A 662 -10.35 -9.63 -5.08
N ILE A 663 -9.32 -10.10 -5.78
CA ILE A 663 -8.40 -9.24 -6.53
C ILE A 663 -8.75 -9.30 -8.01
N LEU A 664 -8.90 -8.14 -8.65
CA LEU A 664 -8.83 -7.98 -10.09
C LEU A 664 -7.55 -7.23 -10.42
N HIS A 665 -6.60 -7.89 -11.08
CA HIS A 665 -5.42 -7.21 -11.64
C HIS A 665 -5.45 -7.30 -13.16
N VAL A 666 -5.68 -6.16 -13.80
CA VAL A 666 -5.53 -5.98 -15.23
C VAL A 666 -4.12 -5.49 -15.49
N CYS A 667 -3.21 -6.42 -15.81
CA CYS A 667 -1.80 -6.12 -16.00
C CYS A 667 -1.60 -5.03 -17.05
N ARG A 668 -2.29 -5.13 -18.19
CA ARG A 668 -2.49 -4.01 -19.10
C ARG A 668 -3.92 -3.90 -19.60
N SER A 669 -4.54 -2.75 -19.42
CA SER A 669 -5.90 -2.51 -19.90
C SER A 669 -5.97 -2.31 -21.41
N GLY A 670 -4.85 -1.90 -22.02
CA GLY A 670 -4.79 -1.47 -23.42
C GLY A 670 -4.99 0.04 -23.58
N GLU A 671 -5.17 0.78 -22.49
CA GLU A 671 -5.13 2.25 -22.51
C GLU A 671 -3.76 2.75 -22.99
N GLN A 672 -3.77 3.80 -23.81
CA GLN A 672 -2.55 4.48 -24.20
C GLN A 672 -1.95 5.18 -22.97
N LEU A 673 -0.72 4.81 -22.64
CA LEU A 673 0.03 5.32 -21.49
C LEU A 673 0.70 6.65 -21.83
N GLU A 674 0.50 7.66 -20.98
CA GLU A 674 1.22 8.92 -21.04
C GLU A 674 2.47 8.82 -20.17
N LEU A 675 3.64 8.80 -20.81
CA LEU A 675 4.94 8.55 -20.19
C LEU A 675 5.87 9.75 -20.40
N PRO A 676 6.78 10.05 -19.46
CA PRO A 676 7.87 10.99 -19.69
C PRO A 676 8.76 10.58 -20.86
N ASP A 677 9.41 11.56 -21.50
CA ASP A 677 10.43 11.30 -22.52
C ASP A 677 11.55 10.40 -21.95
N GLU A 678 11.99 9.39 -22.71
CA GLU A 678 13.03 8.42 -22.31
C GLU A 678 12.67 7.45 -21.16
N PHE A 679 11.40 7.35 -20.77
CA PHE A 679 10.94 6.35 -19.80
C PHE A 679 11.26 4.92 -20.28
N ASN A 680 12.07 4.17 -19.52
CA ASN A 680 12.42 2.81 -19.88
C ASN A 680 11.31 1.83 -19.48
N THR A 681 10.39 1.59 -20.43
CA THR A 681 9.31 0.62 -20.29
C THR A 681 9.80 -0.83 -20.08
N GLU A 682 11.08 -1.16 -20.31
CA GLU A 682 11.62 -2.50 -20.04
C GLU A 682 11.76 -2.81 -18.54
N GLU A 683 11.89 -1.80 -17.68
CA GLU A 683 11.91 -1.98 -16.22
C GLU A 683 10.50 -2.02 -15.61
N TRP A 684 9.49 -1.58 -16.37
CA TRP A 684 8.10 -1.50 -15.93
C TRP A 684 7.27 -2.65 -16.50
N THR A 685 7.49 -3.85 -15.97
CA THR A 685 7.09 -5.11 -16.65
C THR A 685 5.60 -5.45 -16.63
N GLY A 686 4.77 -4.78 -15.83
CA GLY A 686 3.36 -5.13 -15.70
C GLY A 686 3.14 -6.53 -15.12
N SER A 687 4.10 -6.99 -14.32
CA SER A 687 3.99 -8.27 -13.64
C SER A 687 3.01 -8.14 -12.49
N SER A 688 2.34 -9.23 -12.13
CA SER A 688 1.47 -9.19 -10.95
C SER A 688 2.33 -9.34 -9.70
N MET A 689 2.85 -10.51 -9.39
CA MET A 689 3.26 -10.79 -8.00
C MET A 689 4.68 -11.32 -7.93
N TYR A 690 5.48 -10.68 -7.08
CA TYR A 690 6.81 -11.10 -6.70
C TYR A 690 6.83 -11.38 -5.19
N PHE A 691 7.16 -12.60 -4.80
CA PHE A 691 7.22 -13.00 -3.40
C PHE A 691 8.69 -13.06 -2.94
N GLN A 692 8.98 -12.48 -1.76
CA GLN A 692 10.29 -12.56 -1.13
C GLN A 692 10.18 -13.25 0.21
N THR A 693 10.51 -14.54 0.34
CA THR A 693 10.07 -15.27 1.55
C THR A 693 11.08 -16.26 2.15
N GLU A 694 11.40 -16.01 3.43
CA GLU A 694 11.78 -16.99 4.47
C GLU A 694 10.85 -16.72 5.67
N GLY A 695 10.16 -17.74 6.19
CA GLY A 695 9.36 -17.63 7.42
C GLY A 695 8.03 -16.86 7.29
N TYR A 696 7.58 -16.57 6.07
CA TYR A 696 6.36 -15.82 5.79
C TYR A 696 5.31 -16.71 5.11
N LYS A 697 4.01 -16.50 5.41
CA LYS A 697 2.90 -17.29 4.86
C LYS A 697 1.92 -16.43 4.06
N TYR A 698 1.57 -16.87 2.85
CA TYR A 698 0.73 -16.14 1.91
C TYR A 698 -0.45 -16.99 1.42
N ILE A 699 -1.66 -16.45 1.47
CA ILE A 699 -2.83 -17.06 0.83
C ILE A 699 -3.42 -16.07 -0.17
N ILE A 700 -3.76 -16.54 -1.35
CA ILE A 700 -4.43 -15.76 -2.40
C ILE A 700 -5.68 -16.50 -2.83
N SER A 701 -6.83 -15.84 -2.76
CA SER A 701 -8.11 -16.46 -3.07
C SER A 701 -9.00 -15.59 -3.95
N ASN A 702 -9.93 -16.24 -4.66
CA ASN A 702 -11.04 -15.59 -5.38
C ASN A 702 -10.57 -14.43 -6.29
N SER A 703 -9.51 -14.65 -7.08
CA SER A 703 -8.79 -13.56 -7.77
C SER A 703 -8.72 -13.78 -9.27
N ILE A 704 -8.81 -12.70 -10.03
CA ILE A 704 -8.79 -12.63 -11.48
C ILE A 704 -7.55 -11.86 -11.93
N PHE A 705 -6.75 -12.47 -12.80
CA PHE A 705 -5.63 -11.83 -13.47
C PHE A 705 -5.91 -11.74 -14.97
N ARG A 706 -5.87 -10.51 -15.50
CA ARG A 706 -6.29 -10.21 -16.87
C ARG A 706 -5.17 -9.56 -17.69
N ASN A 707 -5.06 -9.94 -18.95
CA ASN A 707 -4.17 -9.32 -19.94
C ASN A 707 -2.69 -9.26 -19.51
N CYS A 708 -2.18 -10.30 -18.85
CA CYS A 708 -0.78 -10.36 -18.41
C CYS A 708 0.11 -11.05 -19.47
N GLY A 709 1.32 -10.51 -19.65
CA GLY A 709 2.35 -11.05 -20.54
C GLY A 709 2.44 -10.40 -21.93
N VAL A 710 3.43 -10.80 -22.73
CA VAL A 710 3.69 -10.23 -24.07
C VAL A 710 3.20 -11.14 -25.20
N ARG A 711 2.64 -10.57 -26.27
CA ARG A 711 2.28 -11.28 -27.50
C ARG A 711 3.48 -11.40 -28.43
N ASP A 712 4.16 -12.54 -28.41
CA ASP A 712 5.34 -12.83 -29.23
C ASP A 712 5.27 -14.26 -29.79
N ASP A 713 5.49 -14.44 -31.10
CA ASP A 713 5.44 -15.73 -31.81
C ASP A 713 6.22 -16.87 -31.12
N LYS A 714 7.29 -16.55 -30.39
CA LYS A 714 8.07 -17.50 -29.59
C LYS A 714 7.25 -18.18 -28.49
N TYR A 715 6.25 -17.51 -27.93
CA TYR A 715 5.49 -17.96 -26.76
C TYR A 715 4.04 -18.37 -27.08
N ASN A 716 3.70 -18.47 -28.37
CA ASN A 716 2.33 -18.67 -28.87
C ASN A 716 1.86 -20.13 -28.97
N GLN A 717 2.71 -21.08 -28.55
CA GLN A 717 2.55 -22.52 -28.87
C GLN A 717 1.23 -23.14 -28.38
N TYR A 718 0.59 -22.58 -27.35
CA TYR A 718 -0.66 -23.09 -26.77
C TYR A 718 -1.76 -22.03 -26.59
N ASP A 719 -1.49 -20.79 -27.00
CA ASP A 719 -2.46 -19.71 -27.04
C ASP A 719 -2.08 -18.80 -28.20
N ASN A 720 -3.01 -18.59 -29.15
CA ASN A 720 -2.86 -17.74 -30.34
C ASN A 720 -3.85 -16.56 -30.34
N SER A 721 -4.52 -16.28 -29.21
CA SER A 721 -5.45 -15.16 -29.09
C SER A 721 -4.77 -13.82 -29.43
N PRO A 722 -5.34 -13.02 -30.36
CA PRO A 722 -4.80 -11.71 -30.71
C PRO A 722 -4.99 -10.66 -29.60
N THR A 723 -5.83 -10.94 -28.60
CA THR A 723 -6.16 -10.02 -27.50
C THR A 723 -5.45 -10.37 -26.18
N ARG A 724 -4.65 -11.44 -26.12
CA ARG A 724 -3.91 -11.78 -24.88
C ARG A 724 -2.87 -10.72 -24.57
N GLY A 725 -2.60 -10.44 -23.30
CA GLY A 725 -1.45 -9.62 -22.90
C GLY A 725 -1.32 -8.29 -23.67
N CYS A 726 -0.08 -7.93 -23.96
CA CYS A 726 0.31 -6.67 -24.61
C CYS A 726 1.12 -6.96 -25.88
N PRO A 727 1.09 -6.12 -26.93
CA PRO A 727 1.82 -6.38 -28.15
C PRO A 727 3.35 -6.29 -27.96
N ALA A 728 4.12 -7.11 -28.68
CA ALA A 728 5.60 -7.08 -28.67
C ALA A 728 6.21 -6.01 -29.61
N ASP A 729 5.38 -5.17 -30.23
CA ASP A 729 5.75 -4.27 -31.33
C ASP A 729 6.42 -2.96 -30.88
N GLY A 730 6.73 -2.81 -29.59
CA GLY A 730 7.39 -1.62 -29.02
C GLY A 730 6.45 -0.47 -28.67
N SER A 731 5.14 -0.70 -28.57
CA SER A 731 4.07 0.30 -28.38
C SER A 731 3.98 0.97 -26.98
N ASN A 732 5.10 1.14 -26.26
CA ASN A 732 5.12 1.73 -24.91
C ASN A 732 4.18 1.04 -23.90
N THR A 733 3.82 -0.23 -24.14
CA THR A 733 2.84 -0.94 -23.30
C THR A 733 3.44 -1.58 -22.05
N GLY A 734 4.75 -1.46 -21.81
CA GLY A 734 5.39 -1.95 -20.57
C GLY A 734 5.21 -3.45 -20.29
N CYS A 735 5.26 -4.32 -21.30
CA CYS A 735 5.23 -5.78 -21.10
C CYS A 735 6.43 -6.41 -21.79
N LYS A 736 7.07 -7.40 -21.15
CA LYS A 736 8.23 -8.09 -21.73
C LYS A 736 8.15 -9.60 -21.54
N ALA A 737 9.12 -10.32 -22.12
CA ALA A 737 9.17 -11.78 -22.07
C ALA A 737 9.23 -12.36 -20.64
N GLY A 738 9.74 -11.59 -19.67
CA GLY A 738 9.79 -11.97 -18.25
C GLY A 738 8.53 -11.64 -17.45
N SER A 739 7.56 -10.91 -18.01
CA SER A 739 6.32 -10.53 -17.31
C SER A 739 5.47 -11.76 -16.97
N ALA A 740 4.96 -11.87 -15.75
CA ALA A 740 4.06 -12.95 -15.37
C ALA A 740 3.10 -12.55 -14.27
N VAL A 741 2.03 -13.33 -14.09
CA VAL A 741 1.15 -13.21 -12.94
C VAL A 741 1.90 -13.66 -11.69
N PHE A 742 2.36 -14.91 -11.64
CA PHE A 742 3.15 -15.40 -10.51
C PHE A 742 4.61 -15.59 -10.92
N TYR A 743 5.50 -14.88 -10.23
CA TYR A 743 6.93 -15.00 -10.45
C TYR A 743 7.53 -15.98 -9.44
N PHE A 744 8.12 -17.07 -9.93
CA PHE A 744 8.79 -18.06 -9.09
C PHE A 744 10.31 -17.87 -9.08
N THR A 745 10.93 -18.03 -7.92
CA THR A 745 12.39 -17.94 -7.75
C THR A 745 13.07 -19.32 -7.74
N SER A 746 14.37 -19.36 -8.06
CA SER A 746 15.17 -20.60 -8.11
C SER A 746 16.10 -20.73 -6.90
N PHE A 747 16.37 -21.97 -6.48
CA PHE A 747 17.29 -22.31 -5.39
C PHE A 747 18.40 -23.27 -5.86
N LYS A 748 19.58 -23.22 -5.23
CA LYS A 748 20.66 -24.20 -5.44
C LYS A 748 20.28 -25.55 -4.84
N ASP A 749 20.80 -26.64 -5.42
CA ASP A 749 20.52 -28.06 -5.14
C ASP A 749 20.58 -28.51 -3.65
N ASN A 750 20.98 -27.64 -2.72
CA ASN A 750 21.24 -27.94 -1.32
C ASN A 750 20.38 -27.14 -0.30
N LEU A 751 19.41 -26.32 -0.76
CA LEU A 751 18.54 -25.50 0.08
C LEU A 751 17.09 -25.66 -0.38
N LEU A 752 16.25 -26.36 0.40
CA LEU A 752 14.82 -26.51 0.08
C LEU A 752 13.90 -25.62 0.93
N PRO A 753 12.79 -25.14 0.35
CA PRO A 753 11.97 -24.09 0.94
C PRO A 753 10.89 -24.56 1.92
N GLU A 754 10.55 -23.76 2.93
CA GLU A 754 9.35 -23.95 3.77
C GLU A 754 8.03 -23.91 2.95
N ILE A 755 6.90 -24.35 3.53
CA ILE A 755 5.60 -24.36 2.83
C ILE A 755 4.96 -22.99 2.98
N ASN A 756 5.22 -22.06 2.07
CA ASN A 756 4.98 -20.64 2.34
C ASN A 756 3.78 -20.04 1.62
N GLU A 757 3.27 -20.67 0.56
CA GLU A 757 2.32 -20.03 -0.35
C GLU A 757 1.18 -20.97 -0.70
N ALA A 758 -0.04 -20.42 -0.80
CA ALA A 758 -1.18 -21.17 -1.28
C ALA A 758 -2.19 -20.33 -2.05
N THR A 759 -2.87 -20.98 -2.99
CA THR A 759 -3.93 -20.40 -3.81
C THR A 759 -5.19 -21.24 -3.82
N THR A 760 -6.32 -20.58 -4.08
CA THR A 760 -7.59 -21.22 -4.45
C THR A 760 -8.43 -20.26 -5.28
N ASN A 761 -9.26 -20.78 -6.18
CA ASN A 761 -10.18 -20.01 -7.01
C ASN A 761 -9.52 -18.85 -7.78
N ILE A 762 -8.45 -19.17 -8.52
CA ILE A 762 -7.74 -18.23 -9.39
C ILE A 762 -8.24 -18.32 -10.82
N THR A 763 -8.56 -17.18 -11.42
CA THR A 763 -9.02 -17.07 -12.80
C THR A 763 -8.00 -16.28 -13.64
N TYR A 764 -7.69 -16.79 -14.82
CA TYR A 764 -6.84 -16.11 -15.79
C TYR A 764 -7.67 -15.74 -17.03
N GLU A 765 -7.69 -14.46 -17.37
CA GLU A 765 -8.40 -13.94 -18.55
C GLU A 765 -7.38 -13.34 -19.51
N ASN A 766 -7.33 -13.83 -20.76
CA ASN A 766 -6.39 -13.31 -21.76
C ASN A 766 -4.91 -13.30 -21.29
N CYS A 767 -4.55 -14.22 -20.41
CA CYS A 767 -3.16 -14.46 -20.00
C CYS A 767 -2.65 -15.68 -20.77
N GLY A 768 -1.61 -15.49 -21.58
CA GLY A 768 -0.98 -16.61 -22.26
C GLY A 768 -0.45 -17.64 -21.24
N ARG A 769 -0.54 -18.94 -21.55
CA ARG A 769 -0.16 -20.03 -20.64
C ARG A 769 1.24 -19.87 -20.03
N ARG A 770 2.20 -19.37 -20.82
CA ARG A 770 3.58 -19.03 -20.39
C ARG A 770 3.65 -17.94 -19.31
N PHE A 771 2.65 -17.07 -19.21
CA PHE A 771 2.65 -15.87 -18.36
C PHE A 771 1.75 -16.01 -17.13
N MET A 772 1.01 -17.11 -16.98
CA MET A 772 0.33 -17.46 -15.74
C MET A 772 1.33 -17.62 -14.59
N SER A 773 2.48 -18.23 -14.89
CA SER A 773 3.63 -18.21 -14.00
C SER A 773 4.92 -18.28 -14.79
N THR A 774 5.97 -17.64 -14.29
CA THR A 774 7.30 -17.70 -14.88
C THR A 774 8.31 -18.17 -13.87
N TYR A 775 9.45 -18.59 -14.40
CA TYR A 775 10.66 -18.92 -13.69
C TYR A 775 11.80 -18.26 -14.43
N GLU A 776 12.65 -17.51 -13.74
CA GLU A 776 13.97 -17.15 -14.27
C GLU A 776 15.04 -17.87 -13.45
N GLU A 777 15.98 -18.48 -14.17
CA GLU A 777 17.21 -19.08 -13.62
C GLU A 777 18.17 -17.95 -13.22
N TYR A 778 17.84 -17.22 -12.16
CA TYR A 778 18.71 -16.23 -11.57
C TYR A 778 19.43 -16.85 -10.37
N GLU A 779 20.77 -16.97 -10.46
CA GLU A 779 21.63 -17.19 -9.29
C GLU A 779 21.71 -15.89 -8.45
N THR A 780 20.60 -15.48 -7.85
CA THR A 780 20.53 -14.26 -7.02
C THR A 780 20.94 -14.52 -5.57
N ASN A 781 21.51 -13.47 -4.93
CA ASN A 781 21.99 -13.44 -3.53
C ASN A 781 20.99 -13.78 -2.42
N MET A 782 19.78 -14.11 -2.84
CA MET A 782 18.59 -14.31 -2.04
C MET A 782 17.78 -15.43 -2.69
N ALA A 783 18.36 -16.62 -2.89
CA ALA A 783 17.62 -17.80 -3.36
C ALA A 783 16.39 -18.00 -2.45
N MET A 784 15.22 -17.62 -2.96
CA MET A 784 13.96 -17.52 -2.24
C MET A 784 13.17 -18.83 -2.36
N ARG A 785 12.35 -19.07 -1.36
CA ARG A 785 11.99 -20.41 -0.91
C ARG A 785 10.55 -20.77 -1.29
N GLU A 786 10.33 -21.38 -2.46
CA GLU A 786 8.94 -21.57 -2.93
C GLU A 786 8.51 -23.03 -3.14
N CYS A 787 7.69 -23.51 -2.20
CA CYS A 787 6.74 -24.61 -2.39
C CYS A 787 5.32 -24.05 -2.26
N TRP A 788 4.49 -24.26 -3.28
CA TRP A 788 3.18 -23.64 -3.39
C TRP A 788 2.07 -24.69 -3.40
N ILE A 789 1.04 -24.48 -2.58
CA ILE A 789 -0.19 -25.30 -2.54
C ILE A 789 -1.26 -24.66 -3.43
N ASP A 790 -1.60 -25.28 -4.55
CA ASP A 790 -2.74 -24.88 -5.38
C ASP A 790 -3.93 -25.77 -5.01
N ALA A 791 -4.75 -25.29 -4.09
CA ALA A 791 -5.70 -26.11 -3.33
C ALA A 791 -6.83 -26.70 -4.19
N ASP A 792 -7.12 -26.10 -5.34
CA ASP A 792 -8.18 -26.52 -6.26
C ASP A 792 -7.69 -26.72 -7.71
N GLY A 793 -6.40 -26.51 -7.98
CA GLY A 793 -5.82 -26.68 -9.32
C GLY A 793 -6.04 -25.50 -10.26
N SER A 794 -6.58 -24.39 -9.76
CA SER A 794 -6.91 -23.20 -10.56
C SER A 794 -5.65 -22.46 -11.02
N THR A 795 -4.59 -22.46 -10.21
CA THR A 795 -3.32 -21.77 -10.52
C THR A 795 -2.47 -22.53 -11.52
N SER A 796 -2.36 -23.84 -11.34
CA SER A 796 -1.68 -24.76 -12.26
C SER A 796 -2.44 -24.91 -13.59
N GLY A 797 -3.76 -24.74 -13.55
CA GLY A 797 -4.68 -24.97 -14.66
C GLY A 797 -5.00 -26.46 -14.87
N LEU A 798 -4.82 -27.29 -13.82
CA LEU A 798 -5.13 -28.72 -13.85
C LEU A 798 -6.55 -29.05 -13.35
N GLY A 799 -7.20 -28.12 -12.65
CA GLY A 799 -8.58 -28.28 -12.16
C GLY A 799 -8.75 -29.31 -11.04
N GLU A 800 -7.64 -29.68 -10.38
CA GLU A 800 -7.61 -30.55 -9.21
C GLU A 800 -6.45 -30.13 -8.28
N PRO A 801 -6.52 -30.43 -6.97
CA PRO A 801 -5.50 -30.01 -6.01
C PRO A 801 -4.09 -30.43 -6.44
N THR A 802 -3.16 -29.48 -6.48
CA THR A 802 -1.78 -29.69 -6.96
C THR A 802 -0.76 -28.96 -6.10
N PHE A 803 0.48 -29.43 -6.15
CA PHE A 803 1.64 -28.70 -5.64
C PHE A 803 2.44 -28.15 -6.81
N ILE A 804 2.83 -26.87 -6.72
CA ILE A 804 3.68 -26.20 -7.69
C ILE A 804 5.03 -25.96 -7.03
N VAL A 805 6.10 -26.46 -7.66
CA VAL A 805 7.44 -26.40 -7.10
C VAL A 805 8.47 -26.00 -8.17
N SER A 806 9.41 -25.14 -7.79
CA SER A 806 10.54 -24.73 -8.63
C SER A 806 11.81 -25.51 -8.26
N GLY A 807 12.91 -25.32 -9.02
CA GLY A 807 14.23 -25.83 -8.64
C GLY A 807 15.22 -25.98 -9.80
N THR A 808 16.51 -26.05 -9.47
CA THR A 808 17.63 -26.40 -10.37
C THR A 808 17.63 -27.88 -10.79
N ASN A 809 18.47 -28.27 -11.75
CA ASN A 809 18.42 -29.61 -12.36
C ASN A 809 18.48 -30.80 -11.38
N ARG A 810 19.20 -30.73 -10.25
CA ARG A 810 19.22 -31.81 -9.25
C ARG A 810 18.00 -31.74 -8.32
N SER A 811 17.55 -30.54 -7.96
CA SER A 811 16.29 -30.31 -7.23
C SER A 811 15.04 -30.75 -8.00
N LYS A 812 15.07 -30.60 -9.33
CA LYS A 812 14.03 -31.11 -10.24
C LYS A 812 13.83 -32.62 -10.09
N ALA A 813 14.89 -33.37 -9.81
CA ALA A 813 14.79 -34.81 -9.57
C ALA A 813 14.08 -35.16 -8.25
N TRP A 814 14.31 -34.38 -7.18
CA TRP A 814 13.66 -34.59 -5.88
C TRP A 814 12.14 -34.58 -5.99
N TRP A 815 11.58 -33.64 -6.76
CA TRP A 815 10.15 -33.48 -6.97
C TRP A 815 9.52 -34.54 -7.90
N ARG A 816 10.35 -35.24 -8.71
CA ARG A 816 9.89 -36.31 -9.61
C ARG A 816 9.79 -37.65 -8.88
N ALA A 817 8.92 -37.73 -7.89
CA ALA A 817 8.74 -38.93 -7.07
C ALA A 817 8.18 -40.13 -7.84
N ASP A 818 7.35 -39.87 -8.86
CA ASP A 818 6.79 -40.86 -9.79
C ASP A 818 6.33 -40.20 -11.11
N ASP A 819 5.66 -40.99 -11.95
CA ASP A 819 5.20 -40.58 -13.29
C ASP A 819 4.09 -39.50 -13.25
N GLU A 820 3.49 -39.22 -12.08
CA GLU A 820 2.42 -38.21 -11.91
C GLU A 820 2.98 -36.81 -11.63
N ALA A 821 4.27 -36.69 -11.33
CA ALA A 821 4.96 -35.40 -11.25
C ALA A 821 5.34 -34.93 -12.67
N VAL A 822 4.66 -33.91 -13.16
CA VAL A 822 4.79 -33.43 -14.55
C VAL A 822 5.53 -32.10 -14.58
N LEU A 823 6.61 -32.03 -15.35
CA LEU A 823 7.28 -30.77 -15.69
C LEU A 823 6.46 -30.02 -16.74
N GLU A 824 6.02 -28.80 -16.44
CA GLU A 824 5.28 -27.99 -17.41
C GLU A 824 6.25 -27.37 -18.43
N PRO A 825 6.13 -27.65 -19.76
CA PRO A 825 7.17 -27.28 -20.72
C PRO A 825 7.36 -25.77 -20.95
N GLN A 826 6.34 -24.95 -20.70
CA GLN A 826 6.43 -23.50 -20.84
C GLN A 826 6.68 -22.78 -19.51
N ARG A 827 6.31 -23.42 -18.41
CA ARG A 827 6.51 -22.95 -17.04
C ARG A 827 7.38 -24.00 -16.36
N PRO A 828 8.73 -23.91 -16.36
CA PRO A 828 9.63 -24.99 -15.96
C PRO A 828 9.61 -25.27 -14.44
N LEU A 829 8.42 -25.59 -13.95
CA LEU A 829 7.94 -25.89 -12.62
C LEU A 829 7.35 -27.30 -12.68
N TYR A 830 7.49 -28.06 -11.60
CA TYR A 830 6.81 -29.35 -11.48
C TYR A 830 5.44 -29.14 -10.89
N PHE A 831 4.45 -29.77 -11.53
CA PHE A 831 3.10 -29.90 -11.01
C PHE A 831 2.92 -31.33 -10.51
N ILE A 832 2.66 -31.45 -9.21
CA ILE A 832 2.45 -32.74 -8.57
C ILE A 832 0.97 -32.82 -8.18
N LYS A 833 0.23 -33.67 -8.87
CA LYS A 833 -1.20 -33.88 -8.60
C LYS A 833 -1.40 -34.62 -7.28
N LYS A 834 -2.46 -34.26 -6.56
CA LYS A 834 -3.07 -35.17 -5.60
C LYS A 834 -3.78 -36.28 -6.39
N ASN A 835 -3.43 -37.54 -6.15
CA ASN A 835 -3.93 -38.67 -6.93
C ASN A 835 -5.06 -39.43 -6.21
N ASP A 836 -5.55 -40.52 -6.80
CA ASP A 836 -6.59 -41.41 -6.24
C ASP A 836 -6.12 -42.28 -5.05
N GLY A 837 -4.93 -42.02 -4.49
CA GLY A 837 -4.39 -42.68 -3.29
C GLY A 837 -4.70 -41.94 -1.98
N PRO A 838 -4.17 -42.37 -0.82
CA PRO A 838 -4.19 -41.57 0.40
C PRO A 838 -3.51 -40.21 0.15
N LYS A 839 -3.96 -39.17 0.86
CA LYS A 839 -3.59 -37.76 0.64
C LYS A 839 -2.06 -37.57 0.55
N ARG A 840 -1.54 -37.19 -0.63
CA ARG A 840 -0.21 -36.56 -0.77
C ARG A 840 -0.25 -35.16 -0.16
N SER A 841 0.75 -34.80 0.62
CA SER A 841 0.92 -33.44 1.13
C SER A 841 2.39 -33.01 1.06
N LEU A 842 2.71 -31.85 1.60
CA LEU A 842 4.09 -31.37 1.76
C LEU A 842 4.51 -31.53 3.23
N ALA A 843 5.80 -31.70 3.44
CA ALA A 843 6.41 -31.59 4.75
C ALA A 843 7.73 -30.83 4.65
N HIS A 844 7.98 -29.93 5.60
CA HIS A 844 9.26 -29.30 5.84
C HIS A 844 9.84 -29.77 7.18
N VAL A 845 11.14 -30.05 7.22
CA VAL A 845 11.88 -30.42 8.45
C VAL A 845 13.28 -29.81 8.40
N ARG A 846 13.74 -29.27 9.55
CA ARG A 846 15.15 -28.94 9.76
C ARG A 846 15.85 -30.02 10.59
N MET A 847 17.00 -30.45 10.10
CA MET A 847 17.87 -31.49 10.67
C MET A 847 19.12 -30.84 11.27
N ARG A 848 19.49 -31.22 12.48
CA ARG A 848 20.71 -30.77 13.16
C ARG A 848 21.47 -31.94 13.77
N TRP A 849 22.76 -32.03 13.50
CA TRP A 849 23.68 -33.05 14.00
C TRP A 849 25.07 -32.44 14.13
N ASP A 850 25.81 -32.77 15.19
CA ASP A 850 27.17 -32.25 15.41
C ASP A 850 27.27 -30.73 15.20
N ASP A 851 27.08 -29.95 16.28
CA ASP A 851 27.08 -28.48 16.20
C ASP A 851 28.32 -27.90 15.49
N SER A 852 29.46 -28.61 15.48
CA SER A 852 30.66 -28.20 14.75
C SER A 852 30.52 -28.25 13.22
N VAL A 853 29.64 -29.10 12.68
CA VAL A 853 29.31 -29.12 11.24
C VAL A 853 28.42 -27.94 10.89
N HIS A 854 27.60 -27.48 11.84
CA HIS A 854 26.75 -26.30 11.69
C HIS A 854 27.47 -24.98 12.01
N LEU A 855 28.76 -25.00 12.34
CA LEU A 855 29.56 -23.81 12.70
C LEU A 855 30.88 -23.77 11.90
N GLN A 856 31.24 -22.61 11.31
CA GLN A 856 32.57 -22.34 10.76
C GLN A 856 33.16 -21.08 11.42
N ASP A 857 34.38 -21.18 11.96
CA ASP A 857 35.06 -20.08 12.68
C ASP A 857 34.24 -19.43 13.81
N GLY A 858 33.33 -20.20 14.43
CA GLY A 858 32.43 -19.72 15.48
C GLY A 858 31.15 -19.03 14.97
N GLN A 859 30.91 -18.99 13.66
CA GLN A 859 29.65 -18.52 13.06
C GLN A 859 28.82 -19.69 12.55
N ALA A 860 27.49 -19.65 12.70
CA ALA A 860 26.61 -20.67 12.14
C ALA A 860 26.69 -20.69 10.62
N TYR A 861 26.76 -21.88 10.03
CA TYR A 861 26.37 -22.11 8.63
C TYR A 861 24.89 -21.75 8.51
N ASP A 862 24.62 -20.48 8.22
CA ASP A 862 23.31 -20.03 7.78
C ASP A 862 23.24 -20.07 6.24
N GLU A 863 22.05 -19.90 5.71
CA GLU A 863 21.83 -19.97 4.26
C GLU A 863 22.58 -18.88 3.52
N ARG A 864 22.76 -17.71 4.16
CA ARG A 864 23.58 -16.61 3.62
C ARG A 864 25.05 -17.01 3.55
N TYR A 865 25.55 -17.80 4.49
CA TYR A 865 26.92 -18.30 4.49
C TYR A 865 27.18 -19.31 3.37
N CYS A 866 26.27 -20.28 3.18
CA CYS A 866 26.33 -21.21 2.03
C CYS A 866 26.15 -20.50 0.68
N TYR A 867 25.61 -19.28 0.70
CA TYR A 867 25.35 -18.47 -0.47
C TYR A 867 26.52 -17.51 -0.83
N GLN A 868 27.02 -16.71 0.11
CA GLN A 868 27.82 -15.49 -0.18
C GLN A 868 29.28 -15.73 -0.60
N LYS A 869 29.85 -16.91 -0.38
CA LYS A 869 31.30 -17.15 -0.60
C LYS A 869 31.66 -18.06 -1.78
N ALA A 870 30.70 -18.43 -2.64
CA ALA A 870 30.92 -19.47 -3.66
C ALA A 870 31.46 -20.80 -3.07
N LEU A 871 31.28 -21.01 -1.76
CA LEU A 871 31.62 -22.24 -1.07
C LEU A 871 30.49 -23.22 -1.34
N ASN A 872 30.74 -24.22 -2.18
CA ASN A 872 29.85 -25.39 -2.26
C ASN A 872 29.77 -26.00 -0.84
N CYS A 873 28.65 -25.79 -0.15
CA CYS A 873 28.46 -26.37 1.17
C CYS A 873 28.58 -27.90 1.06
N PRO A 874 29.50 -28.51 1.84
CA PRO A 874 29.87 -29.89 1.61
C PRO A 874 28.68 -30.82 1.85
N GLU A 875 28.43 -31.73 0.92
CA GLU A 875 27.47 -32.81 1.09
C GLU A 875 27.86 -33.66 2.32
N GLN A 876 26.95 -33.73 3.28
CA GLN A 876 27.08 -34.55 4.49
C GLN A 876 26.40 -35.90 4.33
N GLY A 877 25.38 -35.95 3.47
CA GLY A 877 24.58 -37.11 3.16
C GLY A 877 23.65 -36.87 1.98
N VAL A 878 22.79 -37.83 1.72
CA VAL A 878 21.77 -37.79 0.66
C VAL A 878 20.42 -38.19 1.23
N LEU A 879 19.38 -37.53 0.75
CA LEU A 879 17.99 -37.82 1.06
C LEU A 879 17.26 -38.24 -0.22
N ARG A 880 16.53 -39.36 -0.15
CA ARG A 880 15.77 -39.93 -1.27
C ARG A 880 14.31 -40.10 -0.86
N HIS A 881 13.37 -39.99 -1.79
CA HIS A 881 12.03 -40.52 -1.57
C HIS A 881 12.06 -42.04 -1.70
N LEU A 882 11.36 -42.77 -0.83
CA LEU A 882 11.19 -44.22 -0.94
C LEU A 882 10.16 -44.56 -2.04
N GLY A 883 10.47 -44.15 -3.27
CA GLY A 883 9.62 -44.21 -4.47
C GLY A 883 10.21 -45.06 -5.60
N LYS A 884 9.45 -45.23 -6.68
CA LYS A 884 9.83 -46.01 -7.87
C LYS A 884 11.14 -45.56 -8.54
N PHE A 885 11.50 -44.27 -8.44
CA PHE A 885 12.59 -43.69 -9.24
C PHE A 885 13.95 -43.55 -8.56
N PHE A 886 14.02 -43.60 -7.23
CA PHE A 886 15.29 -43.40 -6.52
C PHE A 886 15.93 -44.75 -6.21
N THR A 887 17.03 -45.09 -6.88
CA THR A 887 17.74 -46.37 -6.68
C THR A 887 19.20 -46.14 -6.28
N PRO A 888 19.79 -46.96 -5.40
CA PRO A 888 21.17 -46.80 -4.92
C PRO A 888 22.27 -46.82 -6.00
N ASP A 889 22.01 -47.41 -7.18
CA ASP A 889 23.03 -47.77 -8.18
C ASP A 889 22.96 -46.97 -9.50
N SER A 890 22.25 -45.85 -9.57
CA SER A 890 22.17 -45.07 -10.81
C SER A 890 23.40 -44.17 -11.00
N SER A 891 24.10 -44.29 -12.13
CA SER A 891 25.08 -43.30 -12.58
C SER A 891 24.45 -41.98 -13.06
N ASP A 892 23.12 -41.91 -13.06
CA ASP A 892 22.34 -40.75 -13.45
C ASP A 892 22.06 -39.87 -12.21
N TYR A 893 22.59 -38.65 -12.22
CA TYR A 893 22.39 -37.68 -11.14
C TYR A 893 20.91 -37.30 -10.96
N SER A 894 20.04 -37.55 -11.95
CA SER A 894 18.60 -37.31 -11.87
C SER A 894 17.81 -38.37 -11.08
N THR A 895 18.47 -39.41 -10.57
CA THR A 895 17.86 -40.49 -9.77
C THR A 895 18.58 -40.73 -8.43
N PHE A 896 19.59 -39.90 -8.11
CA PHE A 896 20.48 -40.07 -6.95
C PHE A 896 19.92 -39.50 -5.64
N GLY A 897 18.97 -38.55 -5.69
CA GLY A 897 18.41 -37.87 -4.50
C GLY A 897 19.03 -36.51 -4.19
N LEU A 898 18.54 -35.88 -3.12
CA LEU A 898 18.89 -34.54 -2.67
C LEU A 898 20.12 -34.55 -1.72
N PRO A 899 21.15 -33.73 -1.94
CA PRO A 899 22.26 -33.61 -1.00
C PRO A 899 21.84 -32.90 0.29
N ILE A 900 22.15 -33.50 1.43
CA ILE A 900 22.02 -32.88 2.75
C ILE A 900 23.30 -32.11 3.06
N THR A 901 23.17 -30.83 3.37
CA THR A 901 24.28 -29.94 3.72
C THR A 901 24.17 -29.45 5.16
N PRO A 902 25.19 -28.77 5.71
CA PRO A 902 25.12 -28.20 7.06
C PRO A 902 23.93 -27.28 7.35
N VAL A 903 23.15 -26.82 6.36
CA VAL A 903 21.91 -26.07 6.63
C VAL A 903 20.80 -26.98 7.16
N GLY A 904 20.76 -28.23 6.68
CA GLY A 904 19.85 -29.27 7.16
C GLY A 904 18.35 -29.03 6.94
N LYS A 905 17.93 -28.04 6.15
CA LYS A 905 16.51 -27.78 5.86
C LYS A 905 16.07 -28.51 4.59
N VAL A 906 14.95 -29.22 4.68
CA VAL A 906 14.41 -30.03 3.58
C VAL A 906 12.90 -29.90 3.54
N THR A 907 12.34 -29.71 2.34
CA THR A 907 10.91 -29.84 2.08
C THR A 907 10.65 -30.82 0.96
N GLY A 908 9.64 -31.66 1.10
CA GLY A 908 9.28 -32.63 0.07
C GLY A 908 7.89 -33.19 0.29
N LEU A 909 7.55 -34.24 -0.48
CA LEU A 909 6.28 -34.91 -0.33
C LEU A 909 6.18 -35.61 1.04
N SER A 910 5.04 -35.45 1.70
CA SER A 910 4.61 -36.24 2.85
C SER A 910 3.47 -37.19 2.46
N GLY A 911 3.18 -38.15 3.32
CA GLY A 911 2.41 -39.35 3.02
C GLY A 911 3.26 -40.42 2.33
N GLY A 912 2.62 -41.42 1.74
CA GLY A 912 3.31 -42.43 0.96
C GLY A 912 4.31 -43.26 1.78
N TYR A 913 5.40 -43.70 1.14
CA TYR A 913 6.41 -44.52 1.82
C TYR A 913 7.52 -43.70 2.52
N GLY A 914 7.51 -42.37 2.38
CA GLY A 914 8.38 -41.47 3.14
C GLY A 914 9.75 -41.20 2.52
N TRP A 915 10.67 -40.72 3.36
CA TRP A 915 12.02 -40.32 2.99
C TRP A 915 13.07 -41.31 3.53
N LEU A 916 14.20 -41.40 2.83
CA LEU A 916 15.36 -42.20 3.19
C LEU A 916 16.59 -41.30 3.30
N LEU A 917 17.13 -41.18 4.52
CA LEU A 917 18.30 -40.38 4.85
C LEU A 917 19.53 -41.25 5.03
N GLU A 918 20.60 -40.92 4.30
CA GLU A 918 21.89 -41.60 4.37
C GLU A 918 23.02 -40.58 4.56
N PHE A 919 23.83 -40.75 5.60
CA PHE A 919 25.03 -39.93 5.81
C PHE A 919 26.25 -40.59 5.16
N ASN A 920 26.88 -39.90 4.20
CA ASN A 920 27.89 -40.49 3.33
C ASN A 920 29.33 -40.21 3.80
N ARG A 921 29.57 -39.09 4.51
CA ARG A 921 30.92 -38.58 4.76
C ARG A 921 31.55 -39.07 6.07
N TYR A 922 30.77 -39.15 7.15
CA TYR A 922 31.25 -39.50 8.49
C TYR A 922 30.45 -40.64 9.17
N GLY A 923 29.44 -41.19 8.48
CA GLY A 923 28.47 -42.12 9.06
C GLY A 923 27.28 -41.40 9.69
N ALA A 924 26.25 -42.14 10.10
CA ALA A 924 25.08 -41.56 10.77
C ALA A 924 25.45 -41.00 12.16
N PRO A 925 24.92 -39.84 12.55
CA PRO A 925 25.27 -39.19 13.81
C PRO A 925 24.69 -39.94 15.01
N LYS A 926 25.40 -39.89 16.14
CA LYS A 926 24.93 -40.42 17.43
C LYS A 926 23.80 -39.59 18.03
N GLU A 927 23.69 -38.32 17.64
CA GLU A 927 22.59 -37.44 18.01
C GLU A 927 22.10 -36.70 16.76
N LEU A 928 20.83 -36.87 16.42
CA LEU A 928 20.15 -36.13 15.36
C LEU A 928 18.92 -35.45 15.95
N THR A 929 18.84 -34.13 15.78
CA THR A 929 17.68 -33.33 16.16
C THR A 929 16.89 -32.93 14.91
N LEU A 930 15.59 -33.19 14.92
CA LEU A 930 14.61 -32.76 13.93
C LEU A 930 13.75 -31.66 14.56
N ASP A 931 13.70 -30.48 13.97
CA ASP A 931 12.90 -29.36 14.45
C ASP A 931 12.34 -28.54 13.28
N ARG A 932 11.62 -27.45 13.60
CA ARG A 932 10.93 -26.59 12.61
C ARG A 932 10.05 -27.37 11.62
N MET A 933 9.32 -28.36 12.14
CA MET A 933 8.47 -29.22 11.34
C MET A 933 7.21 -28.48 10.88
N GLU A 934 6.96 -28.47 9.57
CA GLU A 934 5.69 -28.05 8.97
C GLU A 934 5.12 -29.23 8.23
N ILE A 935 4.11 -29.87 8.81
CA ILE A 935 3.46 -31.04 8.24
C ILE A 935 1.97 -30.76 8.35
N ASP A 936 1.23 -30.96 7.26
CA ASP A 936 -0.23 -30.89 7.32
C ASP A 936 -0.73 -31.86 8.42
N PRO A 937 -1.54 -31.42 9.40
CA PRO A 937 -2.02 -32.30 10.47
C PRO A 937 -2.77 -33.54 9.97
N ASP A 938 -3.34 -33.47 8.76
CA ASP A 938 -4.00 -34.60 8.13
C ASP A 938 -3.03 -35.51 7.33
N SER A 939 -1.73 -35.27 7.42
CA SER A 939 -0.65 -35.99 6.74
C SER A 939 0.42 -36.44 7.74
N VAL A 940 1.27 -37.37 7.30
CA VAL A 940 2.37 -37.91 8.10
C VAL A 940 3.62 -37.98 7.26
N LEU A 941 4.79 -37.76 7.87
CA LEU A 941 6.06 -37.95 7.17
C LEU A 941 6.79 -39.15 7.78
N MET A 942 6.88 -40.24 7.03
CA MET A 942 7.75 -41.36 7.39
C MET A 942 9.20 -41.00 7.05
N VAL A 943 10.12 -41.17 8.01
CA VAL A 943 11.55 -40.98 7.79
C VAL A 943 12.29 -42.25 8.16
N THR A 944 13.07 -42.74 7.21
CA THR A 944 13.96 -43.89 7.36
C THR A 944 15.40 -43.43 7.33
N ILE A 945 16.22 -43.85 8.31
CA ILE A 945 17.60 -43.40 8.47
C ILE A 945 18.52 -44.62 8.53
N LYS A 946 19.59 -44.59 7.74
CA LYS A 946 20.55 -45.70 7.67
C LYS A 946 21.55 -45.67 8.83
N TYR A 947 21.50 -46.69 9.70
CA TYR A 947 22.46 -46.89 10.79
C TYR A 947 23.18 -48.25 10.65
N PRO A 948 24.33 -48.45 11.31
CA PRO A 948 24.97 -49.76 11.40
C PRO A 948 24.09 -50.79 12.09
N ARG A 949 24.20 -52.06 11.68
CA ARG A 949 23.45 -53.16 12.31
C ARG A 949 23.77 -53.28 13.81
N GLY A 950 22.75 -53.54 14.62
CA GLY A 950 22.86 -53.65 16.08
C GLY A 950 22.85 -52.31 16.82
N THR A 951 22.64 -51.19 16.12
CA THR A 951 22.39 -49.89 16.76
C THR A 951 21.06 -49.91 17.51
N THR A 952 21.04 -49.34 18.71
CA THR A 952 19.83 -49.14 19.53
C THR A 952 19.54 -47.64 19.67
N PHE A 953 18.30 -47.26 19.95
CA PHE A 953 17.89 -45.85 19.92
C PHE A 953 17.13 -45.43 21.18
N ASN A 954 17.37 -44.19 21.60
CA ASN A 954 16.54 -43.45 22.55
C ASN A 954 16.00 -42.24 21.81
N ILE A 955 14.71 -42.26 21.47
CA ILE A 955 14.08 -41.22 20.65
C ILE A 955 13.07 -40.49 21.53
N ARG A 956 13.15 -39.16 21.53
CA ARG A 956 12.30 -38.32 22.37
C ARG A 956 11.82 -37.10 21.61
N ALA A 957 10.56 -36.75 21.77
CA ALA A 957 10.04 -35.48 21.29
C ALA A 957 9.73 -34.56 22.46
N ASN A 958 9.96 -33.26 22.25
CA ASN A 958 9.94 -32.24 23.29
C ASN A 958 9.16 -31.02 22.79
N ALA A 959 8.25 -30.54 23.64
CA ALA A 959 7.61 -29.24 23.45
C ALA A 959 8.59 -28.10 23.77
N ARG A 960 8.34 -26.92 23.18
CA ARG A 960 9.13 -25.70 23.41
C ARG A 960 8.92 -25.16 24.82
N ILE A 961 7.66 -24.92 25.16
CA ILE A 961 7.23 -24.29 26.42
C ILE A 961 6.13 -25.16 27.00
N CYS A 962 6.43 -25.81 28.12
CA CYS A 962 5.48 -26.70 28.77
C CYS A 962 5.77 -26.74 30.27
N LEU A 963 4.71 -26.86 31.06
CA LEU A 963 4.80 -27.14 32.49
C LEU A 963 3.90 -28.34 32.76
N GLU A 964 4.55 -29.47 33.01
CA GLU A 964 3.91 -30.77 33.19
C GLU A 964 2.76 -30.67 34.20
N SER A 965 1.62 -31.21 33.80
CA SER A 965 0.41 -31.24 34.63
C SER A 965 -0.35 -32.51 34.30
N ARG A 966 -1.35 -32.85 35.14
CA ARG A 966 -2.17 -34.06 34.96
C ARG A 966 -2.89 -34.17 33.60
N GLY A 967 -2.89 -33.14 32.76
CA GLY A 967 -3.44 -33.18 31.42
C GLY A 967 -2.44 -32.95 30.28
N TYR A 968 -1.20 -32.51 30.52
CA TYR A 968 -0.27 -32.16 29.43
C TYR A 968 1.13 -32.70 29.69
N ILE A 969 1.70 -33.36 28.68
CA ILE A 969 3.05 -33.95 28.70
C ILE A 969 4.01 -33.09 27.88
N CYS A 970 5.20 -32.86 28.42
CA CYS A 970 6.22 -31.99 27.83
C CYS A 970 7.28 -32.74 27.00
N THR A 971 7.51 -33.99 27.34
CA THR A 971 8.47 -34.87 26.67
C THR A 971 7.87 -36.25 26.54
N GLU A 972 7.95 -36.83 25.34
CA GLU A 972 7.51 -38.19 25.11
C GLU A 972 8.62 -39.03 24.51
N VAL A 973 8.67 -40.28 24.95
CA VAL A 973 9.68 -41.27 24.56
C VAL A 973 9.05 -42.24 23.58
N PHE A 974 9.76 -42.55 22.50
CA PHE A 974 9.27 -43.51 21.52
C PHE A 974 9.67 -44.93 21.93
N GLU A 975 8.78 -45.87 21.65
CA GLU A 975 8.92 -47.30 21.91
C GLU A 975 9.28 -48.06 20.63
N GLN A 976 10.15 -49.06 20.76
CA GLN A 976 10.46 -49.94 19.64
C GLN A 976 9.30 -50.92 19.39
N THR A 977 8.95 -51.14 18.13
CA THR A 977 8.04 -52.21 17.69
C THR A 977 8.75 -53.19 16.75
N ASP A 978 8.23 -54.42 16.67
CA ASP A 978 8.68 -55.46 15.74
C ASP A 978 7.88 -55.45 14.42
N ASN A 979 6.87 -54.57 14.30
CA ASN A 979 6.02 -54.45 13.12
C ASN A 979 6.07 -53.03 12.55
N ILE A 980 6.48 -52.88 11.30
CA ILE A 980 6.55 -51.57 10.64
C ILE A 980 5.17 -50.92 10.47
N ASP A 981 4.10 -51.72 10.36
CA ASP A 981 2.74 -51.19 10.23
C ASP A 981 2.33 -50.43 11.50
N ASP A 982 2.82 -50.82 12.67
CA ASP A 982 2.57 -50.11 13.92
C ASP A 982 3.14 -48.67 13.89
N VAL A 983 4.25 -48.44 13.18
CA VAL A 983 4.84 -47.09 13.01
C VAL A 983 4.03 -46.23 12.03
N ARG A 984 3.37 -46.87 11.06
CA ARG A 984 2.48 -46.20 10.10
C ARG A 984 1.15 -45.80 10.75
N THR A 985 0.76 -46.49 11.82
CA THR A 985 -0.44 -46.18 12.62
C THR A 985 -0.17 -45.14 13.73
N PHE A 986 -1.13 -44.96 14.65
CA PHE A 986 -1.03 -43.99 15.76
C PHE A 986 -0.11 -44.49 16.90
N GLY A 987 0.67 -43.58 17.48
CA GLY A 987 1.55 -43.82 18.64
C GLY A 987 3.02 -43.47 18.40
N ASN A 988 3.79 -43.35 19.50
CA ASN A 988 5.23 -43.07 19.47
C ASN A 988 6.04 -44.33 19.23
N LYS A 989 5.87 -44.95 18.06
CA LYS A 989 6.60 -46.17 17.73
C LYS A 989 7.71 -45.90 16.73
N TYR A 990 8.79 -46.66 16.85
CA TYR A 990 9.82 -46.74 15.82
C TYR A 990 10.16 -48.20 15.53
N TYR A 991 10.56 -48.47 14.29
CA TYR A 991 10.89 -49.81 13.82
C TYR A 991 12.36 -49.85 13.39
N ILE A 992 13.08 -50.87 13.84
CA ILE A 992 14.45 -51.14 13.38
C ILE A 992 14.38 -52.31 12.40
N HIS A 993 14.71 -52.05 11.14
CA HIS A 993 14.79 -53.10 10.13
C HIS A 993 15.94 -54.05 10.45
N SER A 994 15.81 -55.32 10.07
CA SER A 994 16.86 -56.34 10.26
C SER A 994 18.19 -55.98 9.59
N ASN A 995 18.17 -55.09 8.60
CA ASN A 995 19.33 -54.58 7.88
C ASN A 995 19.94 -53.31 8.54
N GLY A 996 19.37 -52.78 9.63
CA GLY A 996 19.94 -51.69 10.45
C GLY A 996 19.33 -50.30 10.22
N PHE A 997 18.32 -50.17 9.36
CA PHE A 997 17.64 -48.89 9.16
C PHE A 997 16.65 -48.62 10.29
N LEU A 998 16.59 -47.36 10.74
CA LEU A 998 15.58 -46.86 11.67
C LEU A 998 14.46 -46.22 10.88
N THR A 999 13.21 -46.64 11.07
CA THR A 999 12.02 -45.98 10.53
C THR A 999 11.18 -45.43 11.66
N LEU A 1000 10.82 -44.14 11.56
CA LEU A 1000 9.90 -43.46 12.48
C LEU A 1000 8.94 -42.55 11.72
N ARG A 1001 7.85 -42.17 12.38
CA ARG A 1001 6.85 -41.23 11.88
C ARG A 1001 7.08 -39.84 12.47
N LEU A 1002 7.00 -38.82 11.63
CA LEU A 1002 6.98 -37.42 12.00
C LEU A 1002 5.59 -36.83 11.74
N ILE A 1003 5.15 -35.95 12.63
CA ILE A 1003 3.90 -35.19 12.55
C ILE A 1003 4.16 -33.72 12.84
N GLN A 1004 3.14 -32.87 12.66
CA GLN A 1004 3.19 -31.49 13.12
C GLN A 1004 3.42 -31.45 14.63
N THR A 1005 4.55 -30.87 15.05
CA THR A 1005 4.81 -30.66 16.47
C THR A 1005 4.06 -29.44 16.99
N SER A 1006 3.59 -29.53 18.24
CA SER A 1006 3.02 -28.40 18.98
C SER A 1006 4.10 -27.64 19.73
N ALA A 1007 3.88 -26.33 19.89
CA ALA A 1007 4.77 -25.49 20.70
C ALA A 1007 4.62 -25.78 22.20
N ARG A 1008 3.44 -26.23 22.64
CA ARG A 1008 3.02 -26.16 24.05
C ARG A 1008 3.07 -27.49 24.81
N PHE A 1009 2.81 -28.59 24.15
CA PHE A 1009 2.84 -29.93 24.72
C PHE A 1009 2.89 -30.94 23.59
N VAL A 1010 3.32 -32.15 23.90
CA VAL A 1010 3.48 -33.22 22.91
C VAL A 1010 2.44 -34.34 23.04
N GLY A 1011 1.73 -34.39 24.17
CA GLY A 1011 0.56 -35.25 24.34
C GLY A 1011 -0.28 -34.92 25.57
N TYR A 1012 -1.36 -35.68 25.74
CA TYR A 1012 -2.44 -35.42 26.70
C TYR A 1012 -2.67 -36.63 27.62
N ASP A 1013 -2.67 -36.39 28.93
CA ASP A 1013 -2.98 -37.39 29.95
C ASP A 1013 -4.46 -37.28 30.35
N ALA A 1014 -5.32 -38.03 29.66
CA ALA A 1014 -6.76 -37.97 29.90
C ALA A 1014 -7.18 -38.61 31.24
N ASP A 1015 -6.41 -39.59 31.71
CA ASP A 1015 -6.76 -40.43 32.86
C ASP A 1015 -6.04 -40.02 34.16
N GLY A 1016 -5.04 -39.14 34.06
CA GLY A 1016 -4.30 -38.57 35.19
C GLY A 1016 -3.35 -39.56 35.86
N ASP A 1017 -2.91 -40.58 35.12
CA ASP A 1017 -2.04 -41.65 35.60
C ASP A 1017 -0.55 -41.44 35.28
N GLY A 1018 -0.23 -40.32 34.60
CA GLY A 1018 1.11 -39.98 34.15
C GLY A 1018 1.55 -40.70 32.88
N GLN A 1019 0.63 -41.41 32.19
CA GLN A 1019 0.87 -42.12 30.95
C GLN A 1019 -0.02 -41.57 29.82
N GLY A 1020 0.08 -40.27 29.58
CA GLY A 1020 -0.66 -39.62 28.50
C GLY A 1020 -0.24 -40.08 27.11
N GLU A 1021 -1.13 -39.84 26.16
CA GLU A 1021 -1.02 -40.30 24.78
C GLU A 1021 -0.45 -39.20 23.87
N TRP A 1022 0.46 -39.59 22.96
CA TRP A 1022 0.91 -38.73 21.86
C TRP A 1022 -0.25 -38.41 20.95
N VAL A 1023 -0.82 -37.23 21.11
CA VAL A 1023 -1.92 -36.76 20.25
C VAL A 1023 -1.36 -35.83 19.18
N ILE A 1024 -1.96 -35.89 17.99
CA ILE A 1024 -1.77 -34.84 16.98
C ILE A 1024 -2.60 -33.66 17.48
N PRO A 1025 -1.98 -32.58 17.98
CA PRO A 1025 -2.76 -31.50 18.57
C PRO A 1025 -3.56 -30.83 17.45
N GLY A 1026 -4.88 -30.75 17.60
CA GLY A 1026 -5.71 -29.98 16.68
C GLY A 1026 -5.47 -28.48 16.88
N TRP A 1027 -5.75 -27.68 15.85
CA TRP A 1027 -5.69 -26.21 15.92
C TRP A 1027 -6.56 -25.62 17.03
N ASP A 1028 -7.65 -26.29 17.37
CA ASP A 1028 -8.61 -25.84 18.37
C ASP A 1028 -8.29 -26.37 19.78
N THR A 1029 -7.20 -27.12 19.95
CA THR A 1029 -6.80 -27.66 21.25
C THR A 1029 -6.19 -26.53 22.08
N PRO A 1030 -6.83 -26.10 23.20
CA PRO A 1030 -6.28 -25.05 24.04
C PRO A 1030 -4.96 -25.49 24.65
N GLY A 1031 -4.00 -24.58 24.76
CA GLY A 1031 -2.77 -24.75 25.52
C GLY A 1031 -3.01 -24.67 27.03
N LYS A 1032 -1.93 -24.84 27.80
CA LYS A 1032 -1.96 -24.85 29.28
C LYS A 1032 -2.71 -23.67 29.90
N ASP A 1033 -2.52 -22.47 29.36
CA ASP A 1033 -3.05 -21.24 29.93
C ASP A 1033 -4.45 -20.88 29.38
N GLN A 1034 -5.07 -21.72 28.53
CA GLN A 1034 -6.37 -21.51 27.87
C GLN A 1034 -6.48 -20.30 26.92
N TYR A 1035 -5.50 -19.38 26.94
CA TYR A 1035 -5.48 -18.18 26.07
C TYR A 1035 -4.73 -18.37 24.74
N GLU A 1036 -4.08 -19.52 24.54
CA GLU A 1036 -3.35 -19.85 23.31
C GLU A 1036 -3.70 -21.27 22.86
N PHE A 1037 -3.60 -21.55 21.56
CA PHE A 1037 -3.80 -22.89 20.99
C PHE A 1037 -2.49 -23.67 20.88
N ALA A 1038 -2.58 -25.01 20.83
CA ALA A 1038 -1.43 -25.90 20.68
C ALA A 1038 -0.68 -25.70 19.35
N LEU A 1039 -1.41 -25.35 18.29
CA LEU A 1039 -0.87 -25.02 16.97
C LEU A 1039 -1.32 -23.62 16.50
N GLU A 1040 -0.44 -22.90 15.82
CA GLU A 1040 -0.73 -21.56 15.27
C GLU A 1040 -1.44 -21.61 13.92
N ARG A 1041 -2.74 -21.30 13.87
CA ARG A 1041 -3.53 -21.38 12.63
C ARG A 1041 -3.26 -20.19 11.69
N PHE A 1042 -2.88 -20.45 10.44
CA PHE A 1042 -3.08 -19.51 9.32
C PHE A 1042 -3.96 -20.18 8.25
N GLU A 1043 -5.23 -19.78 8.24
CA GLU A 1043 -6.24 -20.34 7.36
C GLU A 1043 -7.12 -19.22 6.82
N ARG A 1044 -7.35 -19.23 5.52
CA ARG A 1044 -8.18 -18.28 4.77
C ARG A 1044 -8.81 -18.99 3.58
N ALA A 1045 -10.05 -18.64 3.25
CA ALA A 1045 -10.79 -19.21 2.11
C ALA A 1045 -10.75 -20.75 2.03
N GLY A 1046 -10.76 -21.45 3.17
CA GLY A 1046 -10.68 -22.92 3.24
C GLY A 1046 -9.30 -23.52 2.95
N VAL A 1047 -8.29 -22.70 2.75
CA VAL A 1047 -6.89 -23.11 2.56
C VAL A 1047 -6.09 -22.87 3.83
N ARG A 1048 -5.23 -23.83 4.18
CA ARG A 1048 -4.45 -23.82 5.41
C ARG A 1048 -2.98 -23.97 5.09
N LEU A 1049 -2.15 -23.16 5.74
CA LEU A 1049 -0.70 -23.30 5.73
C LEU A 1049 -0.21 -23.73 7.13
N PRO A 1050 0.48 -24.88 7.27
CA PRO A 1050 1.10 -25.26 8.54
C PRO A 1050 2.23 -24.28 8.88
N GLN A 1051 2.44 -24.04 10.17
CA GLN A 1051 3.53 -23.19 10.66
C GLN A 1051 4.32 -23.96 11.72
N PHE A 1052 5.64 -23.94 11.59
CA PHE A 1052 6.47 -24.63 12.56
C PHE A 1052 6.55 -23.88 13.89
N PRO A 1053 6.55 -24.58 15.04
CA PRO A 1053 6.93 -24.01 16.32
C PRO A 1053 8.46 -23.86 16.43
N TYR A 1054 8.93 -22.74 17.00
CA TYR A 1054 10.33 -22.61 17.40
C TYR A 1054 10.63 -23.51 18.61
N ASP A 1055 11.86 -24.02 18.70
CA ASP A 1055 12.45 -24.90 19.74
C ASP A 1055 11.76 -26.24 20.09
N ALA A 1056 10.54 -26.49 19.63
CA ALA A 1056 9.96 -27.83 19.69
C ALA A 1056 10.72 -28.78 18.74
N LYS A 1057 11.08 -29.97 19.22
CA LYS A 1057 12.03 -30.83 18.53
C LYS A 1057 11.85 -32.31 18.85
N LEU A 1058 12.28 -33.17 17.93
CA LEU A 1058 12.47 -34.59 18.13
C LEU A 1058 13.98 -34.89 18.10
N THR A 1059 14.48 -35.58 19.11
CA THR A 1059 15.89 -35.95 19.25
C THR A 1059 16.02 -37.46 19.16
N ILE A 1060 16.91 -37.92 18.28
CA ILE A 1060 17.27 -39.32 18.06
C ILE A 1060 18.67 -39.53 18.62
N GLU A 1061 18.79 -40.26 19.72
CA GLU A 1061 20.07 -40.68 20.28
C GLU A 1061 20.35 -42.13 19.87
N ALA A 1062 21.40 -42.35 19.10
CA ALA A 1062 21.82 -43.65 18.60
C ALA A 1062 22.99 -44.21 19.43
N ASN A 1063 22.80 -45.40 19.98
CA ASN A 1063 23.83 -46.15 20.67
C ASN A 1063 24.41 -47.23 19.74
N CYS A 1064 25.61 -46.95 19.25
CA CYS A 1064 26.32 -47.68 18.21
C CYS A 1064 27.84 -47.68 18.50
N ALA A 1065 28.58 -48.58 17.84
CA ALA A 1065 30.05 -48.59 17.92
C ALA A 1065 30.67 -47.34 17.24
N GLY A 1066 31.85 -46.91 17.70
CA GLY A 1066 32.63 -45.81 17.12
C GLY A 1066 33.10 -44.74 18.13
N SER A 1067 34.26 -44.13 17.89
CA SER A 1067 34.80 -43.01 18.69
C SER A 1067 34.38 -41.66 18.11
N GLY A 1068 33.80 -40.77 18.91
CA GLY A 1068 33.33 -39.44 18.47
C GLY A 1068 31.81 -39.34 18.28
N MET A 1069 31.38 -38.36 17.47
CA MET A 1069 29.97 -37.93 17.27
C MET A 1069 29.17 -38.79 16.27
N TYR A 1070 29.81 -39.71 15.56
CA TYR A 1070 29.19 -40.53 14.52
C TYR A 1070 29.32 -42.03 14.80
N CYS A 1071 28.37 -42.81 14.29
CA CYS A 1071 28.38 -44.26 14.32
C CYS A 1071 29.35 -44.84 13.28
N SER A 1072 30.11 -45.88 13.65
CA SER A 1072 30.97 -46.64 12.75
C SER A 1072 30.63 -48.13 12.81
N GLY A 1073 30.54 -48.81 11.66
CA GLY A 1073 30.24 -50.24 11.59
C GLY A 1073 29.70 -50.67 10.23
N ASP A 1074 29.29 -51.94 10.14
CA ASP A 1074 28.77 -52.53 8.90
C ASP A 1074 27.40 -51.93 8.54
N LEU A 1075 27.33 -51.30 7.37
CA LEU A 1075 26.12 -50.77 6.78
C LEU A 1075 25.50 -51.79 5.81
N ALA A 1076 24.17 -51.79 5.70
CA ALA A 1076 23.48 -52.61 4.72
C ALA A 1076 23.72 -52.15 3.28
N SER A 1077 23.76 -53.14 2.38
CA SER A 1077 24.01 -52.97 0.94
C SER A 1077 22.73 -52.80 0.10
N TYR A 1078 21.55 -52.82 0.71
CA TYR A 1078 20.26 -52.67 0.04
C TYR A 1078 19.26 -51.90 0.90
N ASP A 1079 18.41 -51.11 0.24
CA ASP A 1079 17.31 -50.36 0.86
C ASP A 1079 16.23 -51.32 1.40
N PRO A 1080 15.44 -50.94 2.41
CA PRO A 1080 14.36 -51.78 2.93
C PRO A 1080 13.25 -52.03 1.89
N ASP A 1081 12.63 -53.22 1.93
CA ASP A 1081 11.52 -53.57 1.05
C ASP A 1081 10.29 -52.70 1.37
N VAL A 1082 9.83 -51.95 0.37
CA VAL A 1082 8.71 -51.02 0.50
C VAL A 1082 7.36 -51.70 0.21
N CYS A 1083 7.33 -52.66 -0.72
CA CYS A 1083 6.12 -53.37 -1.12
C CYS A 1083 5.99 -54.73 -0.43
N PRO A 1084 4.76 -55.14 -0.04
CA PRO A 1084 4.49 -56.51 0.38
C PRO A 1084 4.82 -57.53 -0.73
N SER A 1085 5.13 -58.76 -0.32
CA SER A 1085 5.41 -59.85 -1.24
C SER A 1085 4.29 -60.01 -2.29
N GLY A 1086 4.67 -60.04 -3.57
CA GLY A 1086 3.73 -60.17 -4.70
C GLY A 1086 3.19 -58.85 -5.27
N TYR A 1087 3.54 -57.70 -4.68
CA TYR A 1087 3.23 -56.37 -5.20
C TYR A 1087 4.49 -55.67 -5.72
N THR A 1088 4.34 -54.79 -6.71
CA THR A 1088 5.43 -53.98 -7.27
C THR A 1088 5.12 -52.51 -7.07
N GLN A 1089 6.13 -51.72 -6.72
CA GLN A 1089 5.95 -50.29 -6.53
C GLN A 1089 5.66 -49.63 -7.89
N VAL A 1090 4.54 -48.93 -7.99
CA VAL A 1090 4.15 -48.24 -9.23
C VAL A 1090 4.06 -46.72 -9.07
N GLY A 1091 4.15 -46.22 -7.83
CA GLY A 1091 4.19 -44.80 -7.49
C GLY A 1091 4.83 -44.55 -6.13
N TYR A 1092 4.94 -43.29 -5.73
CA TYR A 1092 5.48 -42.88 -4.43
C TYR A 1092 4.71 -43.44 -3.23
N ASP A 1093 3.42 -43.69 -3.41
CA ASP A 1093 2.44 -44.00 -2.39
C ASP A 1093 1.69 -45.31 -2.63
N ARG A 1094 2.08 -46.13 -3.62
CA ARG A 1094 1.33 -47.35 -3.94
C ARG A 1094 2.16 -48.49 -4.53
N CYS A 1095 1.80 -49.70 -4.12
CA CYS A 1095 2.31 -50.95 -4.65
C CYS A 1095 1.14 -51.74 -5.26
N CYS A 1096 1.22 -52.08 -6.54
CA CYS A 1096 0.14 -52.77 -7.25
C CYS A 1096 0.57 -54.14 -7.73
N ARG A 1097 -0.38 -55.06 -7.84
CA ARG A 1097 -0.16 -56.37 -8.43
C ARG A 1097 -0.22 -56.25 -9.96
N ASN A 1098 0.83 -56.75 -10.61
CA ASN A 1098 1.08 -56.54 -12.04
C ASN A 1098 -0.13 -56.93 -12.92
N GLY A 1099 -0.59 -56.03 -13.77
CA GLY A 1099 -1.73 -56.26 -14.68
C GLY A 1099 -3.13 -56.21 -14.04
N THR A 1100 -3.27 -55.76 -12.78
CA THR A 1100 -4.55 -55.65 -12.07
C THR A 1100 -4.76 -54.25 -11.47
N LYS A 1101 -6.00 -53.95 -11.02
CA LYS A 1101 -6.31 -52.74 -10.22
C LYS A 1101 -6.13 -52.95 -8.71
N ASP A 1102 -5.58 -54.09 -8.28
CA ASP A 1102 -5.32 -54.41 -6.88
C ASP A 1102 -4.04 -53.71 -6.41
N CYS A 1103 -4.21 -52.62 -5.68
CA CYS A 1103 -3.14 -51.78 -5.16
C CYS A 1103 -3.22 -51.68 -3.64
N LYS A 1104 -2.06 -51.76 -3.00
CA LYS A 1104 -1.87 -51.49 -1.58
C LYS A 1104 -1.20 -50.14 -1.41
N TYR A 1105 -1.64 -49.46 -0.36
CA TYR A 1105 -1.16 -48.16 0.04
C TYR A 1105 -0.51 -48.27 1.41
N PRO A 1106 0.51 -47.44 1.70
CA PRO A 1106 1.18 -47.40 3.00
C PRO A 1106 0.24 -46.97 4.12
N ASP A 1107 -0.71 -46.10 3.80
CA ASP A 1107 -1.76 -45.61 4.68
C ASP A 1107 -3.08 -46.14 4.11
N ASP A 1108 -3.82 -46.93 4.90
CA ASP A 1108 -5.08 -47.56 4.47
C ASP A 1108 -6.29 -46.59 4.46
N GLY A 1109 -6.03 -45.28 4.58
CA GLY A 1109 -7.06 -44.25 4.71
C GLY A 1109 -7.78 -44.25 6.06
N SER A 1110 -7.38 -45.10 7.03
CA SER A 1110 -7.96 -45.14 8.38
C SER A 1110 -7.50 -44.00 9.30
N LEU A 1111 -6.70 -43.06 8.78
CA LEU A 1111 -6.43 -41.75 9.38
C LEU A 1111 -7.73 -40.90 9.38
N ASN A 1112 -8.80 -41.41 10.00
CA ASN A 1112 -9.96 -40.63 10.39
C ASN A 1112 -9.56 -39.85 11.66
N PHE A 1113 -9.04 -38.65 11.47
CA PHE A 1113 -8.82 -37.68 12.52
C PHE A 1113 -10.17 -37.38 13.20
N ARG A 1114 -10.32 -37.76 14.47
CA ARG A 1114 -11.39 -37.28 15.35
C ARG A 1114 -10.81 -36.38 16.40
#